data_AF-A0A9J7ZMJ2-F1
#
_entry.id   AF-A0A9J7ZMJ2-F1
#
_cell.length_a   1.000
_cell.length_b   1.000
_cell.length_c   1.000
_cell.angle_alpha   90.00
_cell.angle_beta   90.00
_cell.angle_gamma   90.00
#
_symmetry.space_group_name_H-M   'P 1'
#
loop_
_entity.id
_entity.type
_entity.pdbx_description
1 polymer ?
#
loop_
_entity_poly.entity_id
_entity_poly.type
_entity_poly.pdbx_seq_one_letter_code
_entity_poly.pdbx_strand_id
1 'polypeptide(L)'
;MECLSLHLSTTVSVSRLHLKFVFFFHMFFQQKYTADANGDEHPLEDNRPLSSTESLRQISQQLNGLLSESATYINGDSDPPAVSEKELETRNQELAAALDSSGLTNAQLSSKLETLTKQSQELSDQLQKERKEFEQKFTKEQGAMREQLQVHIQTIGILVSEKSELQTALSYTQQAARHKTAEAEDLSSRLQASKQRVSELERTLSSVSTQQKQFEKHNRELEKERDSLRLEVLRFSKVSEESRQQSSELSEQLKLRVNENNGLKQEVDELRKQLEMADSMLQQFSSQSGPPSGHQQVQLLLEEKHQLEAHAAQLMESVAQLQVERDQYAGQIQEEGRVWKDKTEQLLSQVRLMSEERDSTAAQIQELQEKITELENAAALMSKEQEPQAVSQASGPSESELALQETISRLQEERDALSLQYQAQVRDNEQLSRLVQEQEVRLEELERQAERAAEEAQDRLQILEDVQSDKATISRALAQNRDLKDQLAELQNGFVKLTNENMELTSALQSEQHIKKEIARKIGQLQEDLHGAKEQLQEKCGELASVQEQRDQCLVHLQQYTAGYQQLVAEREHLHHQVLQQAQLMDRLQHDEVQGKVQLEQSHVQLQEAQEKLNQLARDNEELKTEVQELLNSSALNTSHRDDGDGLESRSLPESFQKSHIVIPEDFESREEMEEFVHSALSRLEEERDEMSRRFEEERRLHHALRQQMTATSHEQQQHHPHPHSTAGSDGVPVEVHEALRGAMEKLQERFTALMQEKVDLRERVEELEHRCIQLSGETDTIGEYIALYQNQRAIMKQRHYEKEQYINTLAKDKEEMKAKLAELQDLVMRLVGERNEWYSRYMSAVGNPDLLSSGGERLHPADGHTDSPAVLDLSAAEDVSTASQSSTDPHTERPGSAPDGPSLRPTEDGTARQIMQLLQEIQNPQARPAPFLGENPCIPFFYRPDEQDEVKILVV
;
A
#
# COMPACT_ATOMS: atom_id res chain seq x y z
N MET A 1 -9.47 45.64 -27.23
CA MET A 1 -8.36 46.61 -27.48
C MET A 1 -8.06 47.56 -26.29
N GLU A 2 -8.48 47.26 -25.06
CA GLU A 2 -8.58 48.26 -23.97
C GLU A 2 -7.29 48.98 -23.58
N CYS A 3 -6.11 48.33 -23.55
CA CYS A 3 -4.85 49.01 -23.19
C CYS A 3 -4.48 50.16 -24.16
N LEU A 4 -4.77 50.03 -25.46
CA LEU A 4 -4.58 51.12 -26.42
C LEU A 4 -5.66 52.20 -26.28
N SER A 5 -6.89 51.80 -25.95
CA SER A 5 -8.00 52.73 -25.66
C SER A 5 -7.71 53.56 -24.39
N LEU A 6 -7.20 52.95 -23.31
CA LEU A 6 -6.72 53.66 -22.12
C LEU A 6 -5.51 54.53 -22.43
N HIS A 7 -4.56 54.10 -23.26
CA HIS A 7 -3.40 54.93 -23.58
C HIS A 7 -3.79 56.14 -24.44
N LEU A 8 -4.69 55.99 -25.41
CA LEU A 8 -5.25 57.11 -26.18
C LEU A 8 -6.15 57.99 -25.33
N SER A 9 -7.07 57.43 -24.54
CA SER A 9 -7.97 58.18 -23.66
C SER A 9 -7.20 58.95 -22.58
N THR A 10 -6.15 58.35 -22.00
CA THR A 10 -5.22 59.04 -21.10
C THR A 10 -4.41 60.10 -21.85
N THR A 11 -3.91 59.83 -23.06
CA THR A 11 -3.14 60.83 -23.84
C THR A 11 -4.02 61.99 -24.30
N VAL A 12 -5.28 61.75 -24.70
CA VAL A 12 -6.26 62.77 -25.07
C VAL A 12 -6.79 63.50 -23.85
N SER A 13 -6.93 62.85 -22.70
CA SER A 13 -7.31 63.49 -21.43
C SER A 13 -6.18 64.34 -20.87
N VAL A 14 -4.93 63.86 -20.89
CA VAL A 14 -3.72 64.64 -20.58
C VAL A 14 -3.54 65.76 -21.59
N SER A 15 -3.78 65.55 -22.89
CA SER A 15 -3.72 66.62 -23.89
C SER A 15 -4.83 67.65 -23.70
N ARG A 16 -6.06 67.23 -23.34
CA ARG A 16 -7.16 68.16 -22.98
C ARG A 16 -6.92 68.86 -21.66
N LEU A 17 -6.29 68.21 -20.69
CA LEU A 17 -5.91 68.80 -19.40
C LEU A 17 -4.75 69.78 -19.59
N HIS A 18 -3.74 69.44 -20.39
CA HIS A 18 -2.62 70.30 -20.76
C HIS A 18 -3.06 71.45 -21.68
N LEU A 19 -4.03 71.24 -22.58
CA LEU A 19 -4.61 72.31 -23.39
C LEU A 19 -5.49 73.22 -22.55
N LYS A 20 -6.29 72.69 -21.60
CA LYS A 20 -7.01 73.49 -20.60
C LYS A 20 -6.05 74.22 -19.65
N PHE A 21 -4.97 73.59 -19.22
CA PHE A 21 -3.95 74.20 -18.37
C PHE A 21 -3.21 75.28 -19.14
N VAL A 22 -2.86 75.06 -20.41
CA VAL A 22 -2.32 76.11 -21.30
C VAL A 22 -3.33 77.22 -21.54
N PHE A 23 -4.63 76.93 -21.72
CA PHE A 23 -5.65 78.00 -21.86
C PHE A 23 -5.82 78.80 -20.58
N PHE A 24 -5.81 78.14 -19.42
CA PHE A 24 -5.92 78.77 -18.11
C PHE A 24 -4.65 79.57 -17.78
N PHE A 25 -3.47 79.01 -18.04
CA PHE A 25 -2.18 79.67 -17.84
C PHE A 25 -1.99 80.83 -18.83
N HIS A 26 -2.45 80.70 -20.08
CA HIS A 26 -2.44 81.78 -21.07
C HIS A 26 -3.40 82.90 -20.64
N MET A 27 -4.63 82.60 -20.21
CA MET A 27 -5.54 83.62 -19.68
C MET A 27 -4.99 84.28 -18.40
N PHE A 28 -4.36 83.51 -17.51
CA PHE A 28 -3.78 84.01 -16.25
C PHE A 28 -2.46 84.79 -16.47
N PHE A 29 -1.72 84.57 -17.56
CA PHE A 29 -0.59 85.42 -17.98
C PHE A 29 -1.04 86.63 -18.80
N GLN A 30 -2.06 86.48 -19.65
CA GLN A 30 -2.62 87.56 -20.46
C GLN A 30 -3.36 88.60 -19.60
N GLN A 31 -3.87 88.20 -18.44
CA GLN A 31 -4.36 89.10 -17.38
C GLN A 31 -3.25 89.62 -16.44
N LYS A 32 -1.98 89.30 -16.70
CA LYS A 32 -0.82 89.68 -15.87
C LYS A 32 0.32 90.35 -16.65
N TYR A 33 0.02 90.86 -17.84
CA TYR A 33 0.96 91.62 -18.69
C TYR A 33 0.44 93.02 -19.10
N THR A 34 -0.45 93.60 -18.29
CA THR A 34 -0.87 95.01 -18.38
C THR A 34 -0.93 95.66 -16.98
N ALA A 35 0.19 95.58 -16.25
CA ALA A 35 0.43 96.34 -15.03
C ALA A 35 1.91 96.77 -15.01
N ASP A 36 2.18 97.91 -14.38
CA ASP A 36 3.50 98.55 -14.19
C ASP A 36 4.13 99.23 -15.43
N ALA A 37 3.43 100.25 -15.94
CA ALA A 37 4.06 101.47 -16.43
C ALA A 37 3.24 102.69 -15.97
N ASN A 38 3.92 103.74 -15.52
CA ASN A 38 3.36 105.03 -15.08
C ASN A 38 2.34 104.99 -13.92
N GLY A 39 2.87 104.81 -12.71
CA GLY A 39 2.40 105.65 -11.61
C GLY A 39 3.26 106.91 -11.57
N ASP A 40 2.73 108.05 -12.02
CA ASP A 40 3.29 109.38 -11.73
C ASP A 40 2.19 110.46 -11.83
N GLU A 41 2.45 111.65 -11.32
CA GLU A 41 1.44 112.71 -11.08
C GLU A 41 0.92 113.38 -12.37
N HIS A 42 -0.41 113.46 -12.55
CA HIS A 42 -1.11 114.75 -12.77
C HIS A 42 -2.64 114.62 -12.83
N PRO A 43 -3.41 115.56 -12.25
CA PRO A 43 -4.85 115.68 -12.49
C PRO A 43 -5.17 116.53 -13.72
N LEU A 44 -6.05 116.04 -14.59
CA LEU A 44 -6.76 116.81 -15.63
C LEU A 44 -8.24 116.36 -15.60
N GLU A 45 -9.19 117.24 -15.31
CA GLU A 45 -9.75 118.22 -16.25
C GLU A 45 -10.50 117.57 -17.43
N ASP A 46 -11.79 117.25 -17.23
CA ASP A 46 -12.83 117.82 -18.12
C ASP A 46 -14.24 117.80 -17.46
N ASN A 47 -14.49 118.82 -16.65
CA ASN A 47 -15.84 119.35 -16.41
C ASN A 47 -15.73 120.88 -16.44
N ARG A 48 -15.36 121.36 -17.63
CA ARG A 48 -14.94 122.74 -17.90
C ARG A 48 -16.07 123.74 -17.58
N PRO A 49 -15.83 124.77 -16.75
CA PRO A 49 -16.86 125.77 -16.43
C PRO A 49 -17.22 126.58 -17.67
N LEU A 50 -18.51 126.64 -18.00
CA LEU A 50 -19.00 127.40 -19.15
C LEU A 50 -18.93 128.92 -18.90
N SER A 51 -18.31 129.63 -19.84
CA SER A 51 -18.40 131.09 -20.07
C SER A 51 -17.88 132.08 -19.01
N SER A 52 -16.80 131.76 -18.29
CA SER A 52 -16.01 132.81 -17.58
C SER A 52 -15.35 133.82 -18.54
N THR A 53 -15.08 133.42 -19.79
CA THR A 53 -14.58 134.30 -20.86
C THR A 53 -15.61 135.30 -21.37
N GLU A 54 -16.90 135.00 -21.26
CA GLU A 54 -17.97 135.91 -21.71
C GLU A 54 -18.21 137.03 -20.72
N SER A 55 -18.12 136.75 -19.40
CA SER A 55 -18.11 137.79 -18.36
C SER A 55 -16.97 138.80 -18.57
N LEU A 56 -15.74 138.34 -18.84
CA LEU A 56 -14.61 139.22 -19.16
C LEU A 56 -14.80 140.00 -20.46
N ARG A 57 -15.41 139.39 -21.49
CA ARG A 57 -15.76 140.08 -22.75
C ARG A 57 -16.84 141.14 -22.55
N GLN A 58 -17.82 140.88 -21.70
CA GLN A 58 -18.92 141.78 -21.37
C GLN A 58 -18.43 142.99 -20.56
N ILE A 59 -17.55 142.77 -19.57
CA ILE A 59 -16.85 143.86 -18.85
C ILE A 59 -15.98 144.68 -19.81
N SER A 60 -15.25 144.04 -20.73
CA SER A 60 -14.46 144.73 -21.76
C SER A 60 -15.32 145.56 -22.72
N GLN A 61 -16.52 145.09 -23.07
CA GLN A 61 -17.47 145.84 -23.90
C GLN A 61 -18.14 146.99 -23.14
N GLN A 62 -18.46 146.82 -21.86
CA GLN A 62 -19.01 147.90 -21.01
C GLN A 62 -17.99 149.02 -20.75
N LEU A 63 -16.71 148.68 -20.59
CA LEU A 63 -15.61 149.66 -20.48
C LEU A 63 -15.39 150.47 -21.77
N ASN A 64 -15.55 149.86 -22.95
CA ASN A 64 -15.51 150.60 -24.22
C ASN A 64 -16.76 151.45 -24.46
N GLY A 65 -17.94 151.01 -24.00
CA GLY A 65 -19.17 151.80 -24.06
C GLY A 65 -19.04 153.13 -23.29
N LEU A 66 -18.50 153.09 -22.07
CA LEU A 66 -18.30 154.27 -21.22
C LEU A 66 -17.23 155.27 -21.74
N LEU A 67 -16.45 154.89 -22.75
CA LEU A 67 -15.46 155.77 -23.41
C LEU A 67 -15.94 156.33 -24.76
N SER A 68 -17.16 155.98 -25.20
CA SER A 68 -17.67 156.34 -26.53
C SER A 68 -18.64 157.53 -26.57
N GLU A 69 -19.15 157.99 -25.42
CA GLU A 69 -20.11 159.11 -25.33
C GLU A 69 -19.53 160.35 -24.61
N SER A 70 -18.45 160.95 -25.13
CA SER A 70 -17.88 162.19 -24.56
C SER A 70 -17.03 163.06 -25.51
N ALA A 71 -17.54 163.40 -26.72
CA ALA A 71 -16.76 164.19 -27.69
C ALA A 71 -17.51 165.17 -28.66
N THR A 72 -18.61 165.81 -28.24
CA THR A 72 -19.17 167.05 -28.87
C THR A 72 -20.13 167.70 -27.86
N TYR A 73 -20.10 168.99 -27.51
CA TYR A 73 -19.59 170.21 -28.19
C TYR A 73 -18.57 171.01 -27.34
N ILE A 74 -17.70 171.79 -27.99
CA ILE A 74 -16.86 172.85 -27.39
C ILE A 74 -16.79 174.07 -28.33
N ASN A 75 -16.75 175.28 -27.74
CA ASN A 75 -16.67 176.63 -28.35
C ASN A 75 -17.89 177.14 -29.16
N GLY A 76 -18.34 178.39 -29.01
CA GLY A 76 -17.91 179.43 -28.04
C GLY A 76 -18.63 180.78 -28.21
N ASP A 77 -18.52 181.63 -27.17
CA ASP A 77 -18.89 183.06 -27.03
C ASP A 77 -20.28 183.59 -27.46
N SER A 78 -21.08 183.98 -26.45
CA SER A 78 -21.87 185.24 -26.40
C SER A 78 -22.30 185.56 -24.95
N ASP A 79 -22.48 186.84 -24.64
CA ASP A 79 -22.86 187.38 -23.32
C ASP A 79 -24.32 187.06 -22.85
N PRO A 80 -24.66 187.22 -21.55
CA PRO A 80 -25.81 186.54 -20.94
C PRO A 80 -27.14 187.32 -20.89
N PRO A 81 -28.29 186.61 -20.90
CA PRO A 81 -29.56 187.05 -20.32
C PRO A 81 -29.84 186.40 -18.94
N ALA A 82 -30.78 186.96 -18.17
CA ALA A 82 -31.06 186.54 -16.79
C ALA A 82 -31.96 185.29 -16.67
N VAL A 83 -31.76 184.53 -15.58
CA VAL A 83 -32.47 183.30 -15.20
C VAL A 83 -33.82 183.61 -14.53
N SER A 84 -34.80 182.69 -14.62
CA SER A 84 -35.96 182.67 -13.72
C SER A 84 -35.82 181.55 -12.68
N GLU A 85 -35.94 181.90 -11.40
CA GLU A 85 -35.59 181.05 -10.24
C GLU A 85 -36.38 179.74 -10.13
N LYS A 86 -37.55 179.69 -10.79
CA LYS A 86 -38.57 178.65 -10.61
C LYS A 86 -38.23 177.29 -11.25
N GLU A 87 -37.35 177.26 -12.25
CA GLU A 87 -36.99 176.04 -12.99
C GLU A 87 -35.93 175.18 -12.28
N LEU A 88 -35.16 175.77 -11.35
CA LEU A 88 -34.20 175.03 -10.53
C LEU A 88 -34.88 174.26 -9.39
N GLU A 89 -35.94 174.82 -8.83
CA GLU A 89 -36.68 174.21 -7.72
C GLU A 89 -37.49 172.98 -8.17
N THR A 90 -38.15 173.05 -9.34
CA THR A 90 -38.82 171.88 -9.95
C THR A 90 -37.81 170.78 -10.28
N ARG A 91 -36.67 171.11 -10.88
CA ARG A 91 -35.63 170.13 -11.23
C ARG A 91 -35.06 169.41 -10.00
N ASN A 92 -34.93 170.08 -8.87
CA ASN A 92 -34.51 169.44 -7.61
C ASN A 92 -35.59 168.51 -7.03
N GLN A 93 -36.87 168.89 -7.11
CA GLN A 93 -37.97 168.01 -6.69
C GLN A 93 -38.11 166.78 -7.61
N GLU A 94 -37.92 166.95 -8.92
CA GLU A 94 -37.85 165.85 -9.90
C GLU A 94 -36.69 164.90 -9.62
N LEU A 95 -35.49 165.43 -9.31
CA LEU A 95 -34.33 164.61 -8.94
C LEU A 95 -34.52 163.86 -7.61
N ALA A 96 -35.15 164.49 -6.60
CA ALA A 96 -35.49 163.82 -5.35
C ALA A 96 -36.52 162.69 -5.57
N ALA A 97 -37.59 162.95 -6.32
CA ALA A 97 -38.59 161.93 -6.66
C ALA A 97 -38.00 160.79 -7.51
N ALA A 98 -37.06 161.08 -8.42
CA ALA A 98 -36.31 160.08 -9.16
C ALA A 98 -35.37 159.25 -8.27
N LEU A 99 -34.75 159.87 -7.26
CA LEU A 99 -33.92 159.19 -6.27
C LEU A 99 -34.75 158.28 -5.36
N ASP A 100 -35.91 158.73 -4.88
CA ASP A 100 -36.84 157.92 -4.09
C ASP A 100 -37.44 156.77 -4.92
N SER A 101 -37.74 157.01 -6.20
CA SER A 101 -38.15 155.97 -7.14
C SER A 101 -37.03 154.94 -7.39
N SER A 102 -35.78 155.40 -7.53
CA SER A 102 -34.59 154.54 -7.63
C SER A 102 -34.35 153.76 -6.33
N GLY A 103 -34.56 154.37 -5.16
CA GLY A 103 -34.48 153.70 -3.86
C GLY A 103 -35.56 152.63 -3.69
N LEU A 104 -36.81 152.93 -4.08
CA LEU A 104 -37.93 151.99 -4.04
C LEU A 104 -37.72 150.81 -4.99
N THR A 105 -37.27 151.07 -6.23
CA THR A 105 -36.98 150.00 -7.20
C THR A 105 -35.77 149.16 -6.78
N ASN A 106 -34.70 149.77 -6.22
CA ASN A 106 -33.60 149.02 -5.63
C ASN A 106 -34.04 148.18 -4.41
N ALA A 107 -34.91 148.69 -3.54
CA ALA A 107 -35.48 147.89 -2.45
C ALA A 107 -36.31 146.70 -2.96
N GLN A 108 -37.11 146.90 -4.02
CA GLN A 108 -37.85 145.83 -4.68
C GLN A 108 -36.93 144.82 -5.39
N LEU A 109 -35.83 145.26 -6.00
CA LEU A 109 -34.84 144.40 -6.63
C LEU A 109 -34.03 143.61 -5.59
N SER A 110 -33.61 144.23 -4.49
CA SER A 110 -32.97 143.55 -3.37
C SER A 110 -33.88 142.51 -2.72
N SER A 111 -35.17 142.82 -2.52
CA SER A 111 -36.15 141.84 -2.03
C SER A 111 -36.39 140.69 -3.01
N LYS A 112 -36.37 140.95 -4.32
CA LYS A 112 -36.40 139.91 -5.36
C LYS A 112 -35.12 139.07 -5.39
N LEU A 113 -33.96 139.68 -5.19
CA LEU A 113 -32.68 138.95 -5.07
C LEU A 113 -32.66 138.08 -3.82
N GLU A 114 -33.09 138.60 -2.66
CA GLU A 114 -33.16 137.85 -1.40
C GLU A 114 -34.12 136.66 -1.50
N THR A 115 -35.30 136.85 -2.10
CA THR A 115 -36.26 135.75 -2.34
C THR A 115 -35.73 134.74 -3.37
N LEU A 116 -35.06 135.17 -4.44
CA LEU A 116 -34.41 134.26 -5.40
C LEU A 116 -33.21 133.51 -4.81
N THR A 117 -32.37 134.14 -3.99
CA THR A 117 -31.26 133.46 -3.31
C THR A 117 -31.78 132.46 -2.28
N LYS A 118 -32.85 132.79 -1.56
CA LYS A 118 -33.51 131.86 -0.64
C LYS A 118 -34.11 130.67 -1.40
N GLN A 119 -34.81 130.89 -2.51
CA GLN A 119 -35.32 129.82 -3.38
C GLN A 119 -34.18 128.96 -3.94
N SER A 120 -33.06 129.57 -4.35
CA SER A 120 -31.87 128.84 -4.82
C SER A 120 -31.23 128.00 -3.72
N GLN A 121 -31.23 128.47 -2.46
CA GLN A 121 -30.75 127.70 -1.31
C GLN A 121 -31.70 126.55 -0.98
N GLU A 122 -33.02 126.81 -0.92
CA GLU A 122 -34.04 125.78 -0.67
C GLU A 122 -34.02 124.67 -1.74
N LEU A 123 -33.82 125.03 -3.02
CA LEU A 123 -33.61 124.08 -4.11
C LEU A 123 -32.28 123.32 -4.00
N SER A 124 -31.19 124.00 -3.59
CA SER A 124 -29.88 123.36 -3.36
C SER A 124 -29.93 122.35 -2.21
N ASP A 125 -30.58 122.71 -1.10
CA ASP A 125 -30.72 121.84 0.08
C ASP A 125 -31.63 120.64 -0.21
N GLN A 126 -32.73 120.85 -0.94
CA GLN A 126 -33.59 119.77 -1.42
C GLN A 126 -32.84 118.83 -2.37
N LEU A 127 -32.06 119.36 -3.32
CA LEU A 127 -31.24 118.56 -4.24
C LEU A 127 -30.13 117.79 -3.50
N GLN A 128 -29.49 118.40 -2.49
CA GLN A 128 -28.49 117.70 -1.67
C GLN A 128 -29.14 116.60 -0.80
N LYS A 129 -30.35 116.84 -0.29
CA LYS A 129 -31.16 115.85 0.44
C LYS A 129 -31.54 114.68 -0.48
N GLU A 130 -32.06 114.95 -1.67
CA GLU A 130 -32.42 113.92 -2.66
C GLU A 130 -31.20 113.09 -3.09
N ARG A 131 -30.02 113.70 -3.27
CA ARG A 131 -28.76 112.98 -3.49
C ARG A 131 -28.43 112.02 -2.34
N LYS A 132 -28.50 112.49 -1.09
CA LYS A 132 -28.25 111.65 0.11
C LYS A 132 -29.27 110.53 0.25
N GLU A 133 -30.55 110.79 -0.03
CA GLU A 133 -31.60 109.76 -0.02
C GLU A 133 -31.40 108.73 -1.14
N PHE A 134 -30.99 109.15 -2.34
CA PHE A 134 -30.65 108.26 -3.45
C PHE A 134 -29.43 107.40 -3.12
N GLU A 135 -28.36 108.00 -2.61
CA GLU A 135 -27.14 107.31 -2.19
C GLU A 135 -27.41 106.30 -1.06
N GLN A 136 -28.30 106.64 -0.10
CA GLN A 136 -28.73 105.72 0.95
C GLN A 136 -29.62 104.58 0.40
N LYS A 137 -30.45 104.81 -0.62
CA LYS A 137 -31.21 103.74 -1.30
C LYS A 137 -30.27 102.82 -2.07
N PHE A 138 -29.40 103.39 -2.91
CA PHE A 138 -28.42 102.65 -3.70
C PHE A 138 -27.47 101.80 -2.83
N THR A 139 -26.99 102.32 -1.70
CA THR A 139 -26.14 101.53 -0.78
C THR A 139 -26.90 100.40 -0.08
N LYS A 140 -28.18 100.59 0.27
CA LYS A 140 -29.03 99.52 0.81
C LYS A 140 -29.34 98.45 -0.24
N GLU A 141 -29.69 98.85 -1.46
CA GLU A 141 -29.94 97.95 -2.59
C GLU A 141 -28.67 97.17 -2.96
N GLN A 142 -27.51 97.83 -3.03
CA GLN A 142 -26.21 97.18 -3.23
C GLN A 142 -25.86 96.22 -2.08
N GLY A 143 -26.24 96.53 -0.84
CA GLY A 143 -26.12 95.62 0.31
C GLY A 143 -26.96 94.36 0.13
N ALA A 144 -28.26 94.52 -0.11
CA ALA A 144 -29.18 93.40 -0.33
C ALA A 144 -28.77 92.52 -1.53
N MET A 145 -28.27 93.12 -2.62
CA MET A 145 -27.74 92.37 -3.77
C MET A 145 -26.45 91.61 -3.45
N ARG A 146 -25.58 92.11 -2.56
CA ARG A 146 -24.40 91.36 -2.07
C ARG A 146 -24.82 90.20 -1.17
N GLU A 147 -25.76 90.42 -0.26
CA GLU A 147 -26.31 89.38 0.62
C GLU A 147 -26.97 88.26 -0.20
N GLN A 148 -27.79 88.62 -1.19
CA GLN A 148 -28.41 87.65 -2.10
C GLN A 148 -27.36 86.87 -2.92
N LEU A 149 -26.33 87.55 -3.42
CA LEU A 149 -25.21 86.88 -4.11
C LEU A 149 -24.46 85.91 -3.19
N GLN A 150 -24.22 86.29 -1.93
CA GLN A 150 -23.53 85.44 -0.96
C GLN A 150 -24.37 84.21 -0.57
N VAL A 151 -25.70 84.36 -0.41
CA VAL A 151 -26.63 83.25 -0.23
C VAL A 151 -26.59 82.32 -1.45
N HIS A 152 -26.66 82.85 -2.68
CA HIS A 152 -26.58 82.04 -3.90
C HIS A 152 -25.25 81.29 -4.01
N ILE A 153 -24.12 81.91 -3.67
CA ILE A 153 -22.81 81.22 -3.62
C ILE A 153 -22.83 80.07 -2.61
N GLN A 154 -23.40 80.27 -1.42
CA GLN A 154 -23.51 79.23 -0.40
C GLN A 154 -24.45 78.08 -0.84
N THR A 155 -25.60 78.39 -1.45
CA THR A 155 -26.52 77.39 -2.01
C THR A 155 -25.87 76.60 -3.14
N ILE A 156 -25.13 77.25 -4.04
CA ILE A 156 -24.35 76.57 -5.09
C ILE A 156 -23.27 75.67 -4.47
N GLY A 157 -22.59 76.12 -3.42
CA GLY A 157 -21.62 75.31 -2.68
C GLY A 157 -22.22 74.01 -2.12
N ILE A 158 -23.36 74.13 -1.43
CA ILE A 158 -24.09 72.97 -0.87
C ILE A 158 -24.56 72.02 -1.98
N LEU A 159 -25.17 72.55 -3.05
CA LEU A 159 -25.62 71.73 -4.18
C LEU A 159 -24.46 71.03 -4.91
N VAL A 160 -23.25 71.61 -4.91
CA VAL A 160 -22.05 70.99 -5.47
C VAL A 160 -21.49 69.90 -4.56
N SER A 161 -21.48 70.09 -3.23
CA SER A 161 -21.08 69.01 -2.29
C SER A 161 -22.08 67.86 -2.29
N GLU A 162 -23.38 68.15 -2.16
CA GLU A 162 -24.45 67.13 -2.23
C GLU A 162 -24.39 66.35 -3.55
N LYS A 163 -24.20 67.03 -4.69
CA LYS A 163 -24.02 66.36 -5.98
C LYS A 163 -22.78 65.47 -6.00
N SER A 164 -21.65 65.91 -5.43
CA SER A 164 -20.41 65.13 -5.37
C SER A 164 -20.55 63.89 -4.48
N GLU A 165 -21.21 64.02 -3.33
CA GLU A 165 -21.52 62.94 -2.41
C GLU A 165 -22.48 61.92 -3.05
N LEU A 166 -23.58 62.38 -3.63
CA LEU A 166 -24.54 61.53 -4.36
C LEU A 166 -23.90 60.83 -5.57
N GLN A 167 -23.03 61.51 -6.32
CA GLN A 167 -22.30 60.91 -7.44
C GLN A 167 -21.30 59.85 -6.97
N THR A 168 -20.66 60.05 -5.81
CA THR A 168 -19.75 59.07 -5.19
C THR A 168 -20.53 57.86 -4.68
N ALA A 169 -21.64 58.07 -3.96
CA ALA A 169 -22.52 57.01 -3.47
C ALA A 169 -23.17 56.21 -4.61
N LEU A 170 -23.55 56.86 -5.71
CA LEU A 170 -24.05 56.22 -6.92
C LEU A 170 -22.96 55.36 -7.58
N SER A 171 -21.71 55.86 -7.69
CA SER A 171 -20.60 55.09 -8.24
C SER A 171 -20.30 53.84 -7.39
N TYR A 172 -20.27 54.00 -6.06
CA TYR A 172 -20.03 52.90 -5.11
C TYR A 172 -21.14 51.84 -5.17
N THR A 173 -22.41 52.27 -5.16
CA THR A 173 -23.55 51.33 -5.24
C THR A 173 -23.65 50.64 -6.60
N GLN A 174 -23.31 51.31 -7.71
CA GLN A 174 -23.20 50.67 -9.03
C GLN A 174 -22.07 49.64 -9.08
N GLN A 175 -20.91 49.93 -8.47
CA GLN A 175 -19.79 48.98 -8.40
C GLN A 175 -20.14 47.77 -7.53
N ALA A 176 -20.75 47.97 -6.37
CA ALA A 176 -21.23 46.89 -5.49
C ALA A 176 -22.30 46.04 -6.17
N ALA A 177 -23.22 46.64 -6.92
CA ALA A 177 -24.22 45.91 -7.71
C ALA A 177 -23.56 45.04 -8.79
N ARG A 178 -22.61 45.59 -9.57
CA ARG A 178 -21.84 44.82 -10.58
C ARG A 178 -21.08 43.65 -9.96
N HIS A 179 -20.45 43.84 -8.80
CA HIS A 179 -19.76 42.77 -8.08
C HIS A 179 -20.73 41.66 -7.65
N LYS A 180 -21.92 42.02 -7.13
CA LYS A 180 -22.96 41.04 -6.76
C LYS A 180 -23.61 40.35 -7.96
N THR A 181 -23.68 40.99 -9.12
CA THR A 181 -24.06 40.32 -10.38
C THR A 181 -23.01 39.27 -10.78
N ALA A 182 -21.72 39.62 -10.77
CA ALA A 182 -20.64 38.68 -11.09
C ALA A 182 -20.57 37.49 -10.12
N GLU A 183 -20.76 37.71 -8.81
CA GLU A 183 -20.91 36.63 -7.82
C GLU A 183 -22.09 35.70 -8.13
N ALA A 184 -23.23 36.25 -8.54
CA ALA A 184 -24.41 35.45 -8.90
C ALA A 184 -24.20 34.66 -10.20
N GLU A 185 -23.43 35.19 -11.15
CA GLU A 185 -23.06 34.52 -12.40
C GLU A 185 -22.06 33.36 -12.15
N ASP A 186 -21.07 33.53 -11.27
CA ASP A 186 -20.20 32.43 -10.81
C ASP A 186 -21.01 31.32 -10.13
N LEU A 187 -21.84 31.68 -9.14
CA LEU A 187 -22.65 30.71 -8.39
C LEU A 187 -23.64 29.97 -9.29
N SER A 188 -24.22 30.65 -10.30
CA SER A 188 -25.05 30.03 -11.33
C SER A 188 -24.26 29.04 -12.19
N SER A 189 -23.07 29.43 -12.63
CA SER A 189 -22.18 28.59 -13.45
C SER A 189 -21.71 27.34 -12.69
N ARG A 190 -21.31 27.49 -11.43
CA ARG A 190 -20.95 26.39 -10.52
C ARG A 190 -22.13 25.46 -10.24
N LEU A 191 -23.34 26.01 -10.07
CA LEU A 191 -24.56 25.22 -9.93
C LEU A 191 -24.89 24.44 -11.21
N GLN A 192 -24.66 25.02 -12.40
CA GLN A 192 -24.84 24.33 -13.68
C GLN A 192 -23.82 23.20 -13.86
N ALA A 193 -22.54 23.43 -13.59
CA ALA A 193 -21.50 22.41 -13.63
C ALA A 193 -21.77 21.26 -12.63
N SER A 194 -22.26 21.59 -11.42
CA SER A 194 -22.70 20.61 -10.43
C SER A 194 -23.85 19.74 -10.96
N LYS A 195 -24.90 20.35 -11.54
CA LYS A 195 -26.03 19.61 -12.16
C LYS A 195 -25.59 18.71 -13.31
N GLN A 196 -24.66 19.16 -14.16
CA GLN A 196 -24.09 18.34 -15.24
C GLN A 196 -23.35 17.12 -14.66
N ARG A 197 -22.50 17.32 -13.64
CA ARG A 197 -21.79 16.24 -12.94
C ARG A 197 -22.75 15.25 -12.27
N VAL A 198 -23.86 15.71 -11.69
CA VAL A 198 -24.90 14.82 -11.14
C VAL A 198 -25.53 13.97 -12.25
N SER A 199 -25.93 14.56 -13.38
CA SER A 199 -26.55 13.79 -14.48
C SER A 199 -25.59 12.79 -15.14
N GLU A 200 -24.27 13.07 -15.17
CA GLU A 200 -23.27 12.10 -15.58
C GLU A 200 -23.10 10.96 -14.55
N LEU A 201 -23.12 11.28 -13.26
CA LEU A 201 -23.10 10.28 -12.19
C LEU A 201 -24.35 9.37 -12.23
N GLU A 202 -25.54 9.92 -12.49
CA GLU A 202 -26.78 9.15 -12.69
C GLU A 202 -26.67 8.22 -13.92
N ARG A 203 -26.09 8.71 -15.03
CA ARG A 203 -25.86 7.92 -16.24
C ARG A 203 -24.85 6.78 -16.02
N THR A 204 -23.75 7.05 -15.31
CA THR A 204 -22.74 6.03 -14.99
C THR A 204 -23.27 5.01 -13.98
N LEU A 205 -23.99 5.45 -12.93
CA LEU A 205 -24.69 4.55 -12.00
C LEU A 205 -25.69 3.64 -12.71
N SER A 206 -26.46 4.20 -13.66
CA SER A 206 -27.39 3.42 -14.49
C SER A 206 -26.64 2.37 -15.34
N SER A 207 -25.53 2.76 -15.96
CA SER A 207 -24.69 1.84 -16.75
C SER A 207 -24.12 0.71 -15.88
N VAL A 208 -23.53 1.04 -14.73
CA VAL A 208 -23.01 0.05 -13.76
C VAL A 208 -24.12 -0.87 -13.25
N SER A 209 -25.33 -0.36 -12.98
CA SER A 209 -26.48 -1.19 -12.60
C SER A 209 -26.89 -2.17 -13.71
N THR A 210 -26.83 -1.77 -14.98
CA THR A 210 -27.09 -2.69 -16.11
C THR A 210 -25.99 -3.74 -16.26
N GLN A 211 -24.73 -3.37 -16.08
CA GLN A 211 -23.59 -4.31 -16.12
C GLN A 211 -23.65 -5.30 -14.95
N GLN A 212 -23.95 -4.85 -13.73
CA GLN A 212 -24.16 -5.72 -12.57
C GLN A 212 -25.25 -6.77 -12.85
N LYS A 213 -26.40 -6.35 -13.39
CA LYS A 213 -27.50 -7.27 -13.75
C LYS A 213 -27.10 -8.29 -14.83
N GLN A 214 -26.20 -7.92 -15.75
CA GLN A 214 -25.63 -8.84 -16.73
C GLN A 214 -24.65 -9.83 -16.08
N PHE A 215 -23.74 -9.38 -15.21
CA PHE A 215 -22.84 -10.26 -14.46
C PHE A 215 -23.59 -11.22 -13.52
N GLU A 216 -24.63 -10.75 -12.83
CA GLU A 216 -25.48 -11.63 -12.02
C GLU A 216 -26.23 -12.66 -12.86
N LYS A 217 -26.69 -12.29 -14.08
CA LYS A 217 -27.30 -13.25 -15.01
C LYS A 217 -26.28 -14.30 -15.46
N HIS A 218 -25.07 -13.88 -15.82
CA HIS A 218 -24.01 -14.78 -16.25
C HIS A 218 -23.53 -15.71 -15.13
N ASN A 219 -23.39 -15.22 -13.89
CA ASN A 219 -23.11 -16.07 -12.74
C ASN A 219 -24.23 -17.12 -12.55
N ARG A 220 -25.51 -16.74 -12.61
CA ARG A 220 -26.65 -17.67 -12.55
C ARG A 220 -26.73 -18.64 -13.75
N GLU A 221 -25.94 -18.43 -14.80
CA GLU A 221 -25.77 -19.36 -15.93
C GLU A 221 -24.61 -20.32 -15.65
N LEU A 222 -23.44 -19.81 -15.25
CA LEU A 222 -22.29 -20.60 -14.81
C LEU A 222 -22.61 -21.54 -13.62
N GLU A 223 -23.48 -21.12 -12.69
CA GLU A 223 -23.94 -21.97 -11.59
C GLU A 223 -24.78 -23.16 -12.07
N LYS A 224 -25.59 -22.99 -13.11
CA LYS A 224 -26.37 -24.07 -13.73
C LYS A 224 -25.48 -25.00 -14.53
N GLU A 225 -24.50 -24.46 -15.25
CA GLU A 225 -23.50 -25.26 -15.98
C GLU A 225 -22.67 -26.09 -15.00
N ARG A 226 -22.17 -25.48 -13.91
CA ARG A 226 -21.49 -26.16 -12.79
C ARG A 226 -22.32 -27.33 -12.24
N ASP A 227 -23.60 -27.11 -11.95
CA ASP A 227 -24.44 -28.13 -11.34
C ASP A 227 -24.91 -29.20 -12.35
N SER A 228 -25.08 -28.83 -13.62
CA SER A 228 -25.27 -29.79 -14.72
C SER A 228 -24.03 -30.68 -14.92
N LEU A 229 -22.82 -30.11 -14.89
CA LEU A 229 -21.57 -30.86 -14.98
C LEU A 229 -21.36 -31.75 -13.75
N ARG A 230 -21.76 -31.32 -12.54
CA ARG A 230 -21.75 -32.18 -11.34
C ARG A 230 -22.66 -33.39 -11.47
N LEU A 231 -23.88 -33.20 -11.98
CA LEU A 231 -24.81 -34.30 -12.26
C LEU A 231 -24.24 -35.27 -13.31
N GLU A 232 -23.60 -34.74 -14.35
CA GLU A 232 -22.99 -35.55 -15.41
C GLU A 232 -21.74 -36.31 -14.93
N VAL A 233 -20.91 -35.72 -14.06
CA VAL A 233 -19.81 -36.41 -13.37
C VAL A 233 -20.33 -37.54 -12.47
N LEU A 234 -21.41 -37.32 -11.72
CA LEU A 234 -22.05 -38.39 -10.92
C LEU A 234 -22.60 -39.51 -11.82
N ARG A 235 -23.18 -39.17 -12.97
CA ARG A 235 -23.65 -40.13 -13.99
C ARG A 235 -22.51 -40.97 -14.54
N PHE A 236 -21.39 -40.35 -14.92
CA PHE A 236 -20.20 -41.05 -15.40
C PHE A 236 -19.52 -41.89 -14.30
N SER A 237 -19.49 -41.43 -13.05
CA SER A 237 -18.97 -42.21 -11.92
C SER A 237 -19.76 -43.51 -11.74
N LYS A 238 -21.11 -43.43 -11.77
CA LYS A 238 -21.99 -44.61 -11.67
C LYS A 238 -21.78 -45.59 -12.81
N VAL A 239 -21.70 -45.12 -14.06
CA VAL A 239 -21.42 -45.97 -15.23
C VAL A 239 -20.00 -46.58 -15.17
N SER A 240 -19.02 -45.85 -14.64
CA SER A 240 -17.67 -46.37 -14.39
C SER A 240 -17.66 -47.47 -13.34
N GLU A 241 -18.47 -47.34 -12.27
CA GLU A 241 -18.63 -48.36 -11.24
C GLU A 241 -19.35 -49.61 -11.75
N GLU A 242 -20.43 -49.44 -12.52
CA GLU A 242 -21.14 -50.54 -13.20
C GLU A 242 -20.21 -51.30 -14.16
N SER A 243 -19.44 -50.60 -14.99
CA SER A 243 -18.47 -51.20 -15.91
C SER A 243 -17.30 -51.89 -15.18
N ARG A 244 -16.84 -51.32 -14.07
CA ARG A 244 -15.81 -51.92 -13.19
C ARG A 244 -16.34 -53.19 -12.52
N GLN A 245 -17.59 -53.20 -12.07
CA GLN A 245 -18.24 -54.37 -11.50
C GLN A 245 -18.38 -55.48 -12.54
N GLN A 246 -18.94 -55.18 -13.73
CA GLN A 246 -19.01 -56.13 -14.85
C GLN A 246 -17.63 -56.70 -15.22
N SER A 247 -16.58 -55.87 -15.21
CA SER A 247 -15.20 -56.32 -15.46
C SER A 247 -14.69 -57.27 -14.36
N SER A 248 -15.07 -57.05 -13.10
CA SER A 248 -14.74 -57.96 -12.00
C SER A 248 -15.51 -59.28 -12.06
N GLU A 249 -16.80 -59.25 -12.39
CA GLU A 249 -17.64 -60.43 -12.58
C GLU A 249 -17.13 -61.30 -13.74
N LEU A 250 -16.78 -60.69 -14.87
CA LEU A 250 -16.15 -61.39 -16.01
C LEU A 250 -14.76 -61.95 -15.66
N SER A 251 -13.98 -61.25 -14.83
CA SER A 251 -12.68 -61.75 -14.34
C SER A 251 -12.84 -62.95 -13.40
N GLU A 252 -13.87 -62.96 -12.55
CA GLU A 252 -14.20 -64.09 -11.68
C GLU A 252 -14.73 -65.29 -12.49
N GLN A 253 -15.64 -65.06 -13.44
CA GLN A 253 -16.09 -66.10 -14.37
C GLN A 253 -14.91 -66.69 -15.15
N LEU A 254 -13.96 -65.87 -15.62
CA LEU A 254 -12.77 -66.36 -16.30
C LEU A 254 -11.87 -67.21 -15.37
N LYS A 255 -11.69 -66.81 -14.11
CA LYS A 255 -10.97 -67.62 -13.11
C LYS A 255 -11.67 -68.97 -12.85
N LEU A 256 -12.99 -68.96 -12.73
CA LEU A 256 -13.79 -70.18 -12.58
C LEU A 256 -13.62 -71.10 -13.80
N ARG A 257 -13.74 -70.57 -15.03
CA ARG A 257 -13.49 -71.34 -16.27
C ARG A 257 -12.05 -71.84 -16.40
N VAL A 258 -11.05 -71.09 -15.92
CA VAL A 258 -9.65 -71.56 -15.87
C VAL A 258 -9.48 -72.69 -14.86
N ASN A 259 -10.12 -72.59 -13.68
CA ASN A 259 -10.10 -73.65 -12.66
C ASN A 259 -10.83 -74.91 -13.13
N GLU A 260 -12.01 -74.77 -13.74
CA GLU A 260 -12.72 -75.87 -14.43
C GLU A 260 -11.84 -76.50 -15.52
N ASN A 261 -11.19 -75.69 -16.36
CA ASN A 261 -10.32 -76.20 -17.43
C ASN A 261 -9.08 -76.91 -16.87
N ASN A 262 -8.55 -76.47 -15.73
CA ASN A 262 -7.46 -77.15 -15.03
C ASN A 262 -7.93 -78.44 -14.33
N GLY A 263 -9.14 -78.46 -13.77
CA GLY A 263 -9.78 -79.67 -13.27
C GLY A 263 -10.02 -80.69 -14.39
N LEU A 264 -10.62 -80.27 -15.50
CA LEU A 264 -10.81 -81.09 -16.70
C LEU A 264 -9.48 -81.55 -17.32
N LYS A 265 -8.39 -80.79 -17.22
CA LYS A 265 -7.04 -81.26 -17.58
C LYS A 265 -6.55 -82.34 -16.63
N GLN A 266 -6.72 -82.16 -15.31
CA GLN A 266 -6.35 -83.18 -14.32
C GLN A 266 -7.19 -84.45 -14.51
N GLU A 267 -8.49 -84.33 -14.79
CA GLU A 267 -9.36 -85.45 -15.17
C GLU A 267 -8.93 -86.08 -16.50
N VAL A 268 -8.53 -85.30 -17.51
CA VAL A 268 -8.00 -85.83 -18.77
C VAL A 268 -6.65 -86.51 -18.58
N ASP A 269 -5.78 -86.02 -17.70
CA ASP A 269 -4.49 -86.66 -17.37
C ASP A 269 -4.69 -87.90 -16.49
N GLU A 270 -5.68 -87.91 -15.59
CA GLU A 270 -6.09 -89.08 -14.81
C GLU A 270 -6.74 -90.13 -15.71
N LEU A 271 -7.64 -89.71 -16.62
CA LEU A 271 -8.22 -90.55 -17.67
C LEU A 271 -7.17 -90.98 -18.70
N ARG A 272 -6.08 -90.24 -18.91
CA ARG A 272 -4.94 -90.67 -19.73
C ARG A 272 -4.11 -91.72 -19.02
N LYS A 273 -3.83 -91.59 -17.71
CA LYS A 273 -3.20 -92.66 -16.92
C LYS A 273 -4.09 -93.90 -16.86
N GLN A 274 -5.40 -93.71 -16.66
CA GLN A 274 -6.38 -94.79 -16.72
C GLN A 274 -6.52 -95.36 -18.12
N LEU A 275 -6.36 -94.56 -19.19
CA LEU A 275 -6.33 -95.04 -20.57
C LEU A 275 -5.02 -95.73 -20.90
N GLU A 276 -3.86 -95.29 -20.44
CA GLU A 276 -2.57 -95.98 -20.61
C GLU A 276 -2.56 -97.30 -19.82
N MET A 277 -3.19 -97.33 -18.64
CA MET A 277 -3.46 -98.55 -17.89
C MET A 277 -4.52 -99.42 -18.58
N ALA A 278 -5.58 -98.83 -19.14
CA ALA A 278 -6.64 -99.53 -19.84
C ALA A 278 -6.28 -99.91 -21.29
N ASP A 279 -5.22 -99.33 -21.86
CA ASP A 279 -4.55 -99.66 -23.12
C ASP A 279 -3.41 -100.65 -22.86
N SER A 280 -2.81 -100.65 -21.67
CA SER A 280 -2.06 -101.82 -21.18
C SER A 280 -3.00 -103.02 -21.00
N MET A 281 -4.20 -102.79 -20.44
CA MET A 281 -5.25 -103.80 -20.37
C MET A 281 -5.93 -104.05 -21.73
N LEU A 282 -6.04 -103.11 -22.67
CA LEU A 282 -6.56 -103.33 -24.03
C LEU A 282 -5.47 -103.81 -24.99
N GLN A 283 -4.20 -103.79 -24.61
CA GLN A 283 -3.16 -104.61 -25.23
C GLN A 283 -3.25 -106.07 -24.71
N GLN A 284 -3.96 -106.30 -23.60
CA GLN A 284 -4.40 -107.61 -23.10
C GLN A 284 -5.85 -107.97 -23.52
N PHE A 285 -6.70 -106.99 -23.85
CA PHE A 285 -8.14 -107.11 -24.14
C PHE A 285 -8.59 -106.55 -25.52
N SER A 286 -7.68 -106.21 -26.43
CA SER A 286 -7.96 -106.09 -27.89
C SER A 286 -7.70 -107.43 -28.56
N SER A 287 -8.06 -108.52 -27.91
CA SER A 287 -9.34 -109.19 -28.18
C SER A 287 -10.60 -108.55 -27.56
N GLN A 288 -11.21 -107.58 -28.29
CA GLN A 288 -12.58 -107.00 -28.18
C GLN A 288 -12.69 -105.50 -27.80
N SER A 289 -13.92 -104.95 -27.79
CA SER A 289 -14.22 -103.57 -28.22
C SER A 289 -15.59 -103.03 -27.72
N GLY A 290 -15.79 -101.71 -27.60
CA GLY A 290 -17.16 -101.13 -27.58
C GLY A 290 -17.31 -99.63 -27.19
N PRO A 291 -18.35 -98.92 -27.67
CA PRO A 291 -18.64 -97.49 -27.38
C PRO A 291 -20.10 -97.31 -26.83
N PRO A 292 -20.91 -96.25 -27.12
CA PRO A 292 -20.73 -94.78 -27.17
C PRO A 292 -21.67 -94.03 -26.16
N SER A 293 -21.70 -92.68 -26.16
CA SER A 293 -22.69 -91.90 -25.37
C SER A 293 -23.19 -90.57 -25.96
N GLY A 294 -22.39 -89.83 -26.74
CA GLY A 294 -22.57 -88.39 -27.01
C GLY A 294 -23.79 -87.88 -27.82
N HIS A 295 -24.85 -88.66 -28.05
CA HIS A 295 -25.98 -88.23 -28.88
C HIS A 295 -26.96 -87.29 -28.15
N GLN A 296 -27.15 -87.48 -26.84
CA GLN A 296 -28.22 -86.83 -26.08
C GLN A 296 -27.94 -85.35 -25.73
N GLN A 297 -26.66 -84.94 -25.69
CA GLN A 297 -26.24 -83.59 -25.32
C GLN A 297 -26.47 -82.56 -26.45
N VAL A 298 -26.50 -83.02 -27.72
CA VAL A 298 -26.72 -82.16 -28.90
C VAL A 298 -28.15 -81.61 -28.95
N GLN A 299 -29.12 -82.37 -28.44
CA GLN A 299 -30.53 -82.01 -28.57
C GLN A 299 -30.94 -80.82 -27.68
N LEU A 300 -30.43 -80.74 -26.46
CA LEU A 300 -30.73 -79.63 -25.53
C LEU A 300 -30.25 -78.26 -26.06
N LEU A 301 -29.07 -78.22 -26.69
CA LEU A 301 -28.48 -76.99 -27.25
C LEU A 301 -29.31 -76.42 -28.42
N LEU A 302 -30.07 -77.26 -29.12
CA LEU A 302 -30.97 -76.81 -30.20
C LEU A 302 -32.24 -76.15 -29.64
N GLU A 303 -32.72 -76.60 -28.49
CA GLU A 303 -33.90 -76.04 -27.82
C GLU A 303 -33.58 -74.71 -27.14
N GLU A 304 -32.40 -74.58 -26.51
CA GLU A 304 -31.90 -73.31 -25.96
C GLU A 304 -31.70 -72.25 -27.05
N LYS A 305 -31.05 -72.62 -28.17
CA LYS A 305 -30.91 -71.74 -29.36
C LYS A 305 -32.25 -71.16 -29.80
N HIS A 306 -33.29 -71.99 -29.88
CA HIS A 306 -34.59 -71.56 -30.38
C HIS A 306 -35.28 -70.54 -29.46
N GLN A 307 -35.10 -70.67 -28.14
CA GLN A 307 -35.62 -69.70 -27.16
C GLN A 307 -34.93 -68.34 -27.27
N LEU A 308 -33.60 -68.32 -27.47
CA LEU A 308 -32.84 -67.10 -27.69
C LEU A 308 -33.23 -66.39 -29.00
N GLU A 309 -33.48 -67.14 -30.08
CA GLU A 309 -33.97 -66.59 -31.35
C GLU A 309 -35.36 -65.95 -31.21
N ALA A 310 -36.27 -66.56 -30.43
CA ALA A 310 -37.58 -65.99 -30.15
C ALA A 310 -37.50 -64.68 -29.33
N HIS A 311 -36.63 -64.62 -28.32
CA HIS A 311 -36.42 -63.41 -27.52
C HIS A 311 -35.77 -62.27 -28.35
N ALA A 312 -34.83 -62.61 -29.23
CA ALA A 312 -34.24 -61.64 -30.16
C ALA A 312 -35.27 -61.03 -31.12
N ALA A 313 -36.23 -61.82 -31.61
CA ALA A 313 -37.32 -61.33 -32.46
C ALA A 313 -38.21 -60.30 -31.73
N GLN A 314 -38.58 -60.57 -30.47
CA GLN A 314 -39.40 -59.66 -29.65
C GLN A 314 -38.71 -58.32 -29.38
N LEU A 315 -37.39 -58.34 -29.12
CA LEU A 315 -36.60 -57.11 -28.95
C LEU A 315 -36.52 -56.29 -30.26
N MET A 316 -36.37 -56.95 -31.41
CA MET A 316 -36.37 -56.25 -32.71
C MET A 316 -37.72 -55.60 -33.01
N GLU A 317 -38.84 -56.25 -32.67
CA GLU A 317 -40.18 -55.67 -32.82
C GLU A 317 -40.38 -54.43 -31.93
N SER A 318 -39.96 -54.49 -30.67
CA SER A 318 -40.01 -53.35 -29.75
C SER A 318 -39.17 -52.16 -30.24
N VAL A 319 -37.96 -52.40 -30.77
CA VAL A 319 -37.10 -51.36 -31.36
C VAL A 319 -37.75 -50.74 -32.60
N ALA A 320 -38.42 -51.54 -33.44
CA ALA A 320 -39.14 -51.03 -34.61
C ALA A 320 -40.33 -50.13 -34.23
N GLN A 321 -41.08 -50.49 -33.17
CA GLN A 321 -42.18 -49.67 -32.65
C GLN A 321 -41.66 -48.31 -32.13
N LEU A 322 -40.59 -48.31 -31.33
CA LEU A 322 -39.97 -47.07 -30.81
C LEU A 322 -39.39 -46.16 -31.91
N GLN A 323 -38.89 -46.73 -33.01
CA GLN A 323 -38.47 -45.94 -34.18
C GLN A 323 -39.66 -45.24 -34.86
N VAL A 324 -40.79 -45.94 -35.01
CA VAL A 324 -42.02 -45.39 -35.58
C VAL A 324 -42.63 -44.28 -34.70
N GLU A 325 -42.57 -44.41 -33.37
CA GLU A 325 -43.00 -43.36 -32.44
C GLU A 325 -42.09 -42.12 -32.53
N ARG A 326 -40.76 -42.31 -32.50
CA ARG A 326 -39.77 -41.22 -32.70
C ARG A 326 -40.05 -40.42 -33.97
N ASP A 327 -40.30 -41.12 -35.08
CA ASP A 327 -40.48 -40.48 -36.38
C ASP A 327 -41.83 -39.74 -36.50
N GLN A 328 -42.86 -40.21 -35.79
CA GLN A 328 -44.11 -39.45 -35.63
C GLN A 328 -43.90 -38.16 -34.82
N TYR A 329 -43.18 -38.20 -33.70
CA TYR A 329 -42.86 -36.99 -32.92
C TYR A 329 -41.99 -36.01 -33.71
N ALA A 330 -41.00 -36.50 -34.47
CA ALA A 330 -40.19 -35.66 -35.35
C ALA A 330 -41.04 -34.94 -36.41
N GLY A 331 -42.00 -35.64 -37.01
CA GLY A 331 -42.96 -35.04 -37.95
C GLY A 331 -43.89 -34.00 -37.31
N GLN A 332 -44.37 -34.24 -36.10
CA GLN A 332 -45.20 -33.29 -35.35
C GLN A 332 -44.42 -31.99 -35.06
N ILE A 333 -43.20 -32.09 -34.53
CA ILE A 333 -42.34 -30.93 -34.23
C ILE A 333 -42.01 -30.14 -35.51
N GLN A 334 -41.80 -30.83 -36.64
CA GLN A 334 -41.53 -30.16 -37.92
C GLN A 334 -42.75 -29.36 -38.42
N GLU A 335 -43.96 -29.88 -38.27
CA GLU A 335 -45.18 -29.19 -38.73
C GLU A 335 -45.61 -28.06 -37.77
N GLU A 336 -45.44 -28.22 -36.45
CA GLU A 336 -45.55 -27.10 -35.51
C GLU A 336 -44.55 -25.98 -35.85
N GLY A 337 -43.30 -26.35 -36.17
CA GLY A 337 -42.27 -25.42 -36.64
C GLY A 337 -42.67 -24.65 -37.91
N ARG A 338 -43.37 -25.31 -38.86
CA ARG A 338 -43.97 -24.64 -40.03
C ARG A 338 -45.03 -23.63 -39.61
N VAL A 339 -46.00 -24.04 -38.78
CA VAL A 339 -47.11 -23.17 -38.33
C VAL A 339 -46.58 -21.92 -37.61
N TRP A 340 -45.54 -22.05 -36.78
CA TRP A 340 -44.90 -20.90 -36.13
C TRP A 340 -44.13 -19.99 -37.11
N LYS A 341 -43.46 -20.56 -38.11
CA LYS A 341 -42.79 -19.79 -39.17
C LYS A 341 -43.81 -18.97 -39.98
N ASP A 342 -44.86 -19.61 -40.47
CA ASP A 342 -45.88 -18.96 -41.32
C ASP A 342 -46.61 -17.84 -40.56
N LYS A 343 -46.90 -18.06 -39.27
CA LYS A 343 -47.46 -17.03 -38.37
C LYS A 343 -46.51 -15.86 -38.13
N THR A 344 -45.20 -16.11 -38.08
CA THR A 344 -44.16 -15.07 -37.96
C THR A 344 -44.06 -14.24 -39.24
N GLU A 345 -44.12 -14.88 -40.41
CA GLU A 345 -44.13 -14.20 -41.71
C GLU A 345 -45.41 -13.39 -41.95
N GLN A 346 -46.56 -13.84 -41.44
CA GLN A 346 -47.80 -13.07 -41.43
C GLN A 346 -47.68 -11.79 -40.59
N LEU A 347 -47.13 -11.88 -39.37
CA LEU A 347 -46.92 -10.72 -38.49
C LEU A 347 -45.91 -9.73 -39.08
N LEU A 348 -44.80 -10.21 -39.66
CA LEU A 348 -43.83 -9.37 -40.39
C LEU A 348 -44.47 -8.63 -41.57
N SER A 349 -45.38 -9.29 -42.29
CA SER A 349 -46.13 -8.68 -43.40
C SER A 349 -47.10 -7.59 -42.91
N GLN A 350 -47.78 -7.81 -41.79
CA GLN A 350 -48.65 -6.81 -41.17
C GLN A 350 -47.88 -5.58 -40.67
N VAL A 351 -46.72 -5.79 -40.03
CA VAL A 351 -45.83 -4.69 -39.59
C VAL A 351 -45.34 -3.88 -40.78
N ARG A 352 -45.02 -4.53 -41.92
CA ARG A 352 -44.61 -3.83 -43.14
C ARG A 352 -45.72 -2.93 -43.69
N LEU A 353 -46.95 -3.45 -43.83
CA LEU A 353 -48.08 -2.66 -44.32
C LEU A 353 -48.35 -1.43 -43.43
N MET A 354 -48.32 -1.57 -42.10
CA MET A 354 -48.45 -0.42 -41.19
C MET A 354 -47.29 0.59 -41.32
N SER A 355 -46.09 0.14 -41.68
CA SER A 355 -44.97 1.06 -41.94
C SER A 355 -45.14 1.82 -43.25
N GLU A 356 -45.65 1.18 -44.30
CA GLU A 356 -45.95 1.79 -45.60
C GLU A 356 -47.11 2.82 -45.47
N GLU A 357 -48.14 2.52 -44.69
CA GLU A 357 -49.22 3.47 -44.34
C GLU A 357 -48.71 4.67 -43.54
N ARG A 358 -47.79 4.44 -42.58
CA ARG A 358 -47.16 5.51 -41.78
C ARG A 358 -46.31 6.45 -42.65
N ASP A 359 -45.55 5.91 -43.60
CA ASP A 359 -44.72 6.73 -44.50
C ASP A 359 -45.57 7.46 -45.55
N SER A 360 -46.65 6.83 -46.06
CA SER A 360 -47.62 7.50 -46.93
C SER A 360 -48.36 8.65 -46.25
N THR A 361 -48.68 8.54 -44.96
CA THR A 361 -49.33 9.62 -44.19
C THR A 361 -48.35 10.73 -43.82
N ALA A 362 -47.08 10.41 -43.55
CA ALA A 362 -46.02 11.40 -43.36
C ALA A 362 -45.80 12.26 -44.62
N ALA A 363 -45.80 11.65 -45.82
CA ALA A 363 -45.67 12.38 -47.09
C ALA A 363 -46.84 13.36 -47.34
N GLN A 364 -48.07 12.96 -47.04
CA GLN A 364 -49.26 13.84 -47.15
C GLN A 364 -49.19 15.05 -46.21
N ILE A 365 -48.58 14.91 -45.03
CA ILE A 365 -48.39 16.02 -44.09
C ILE A 365 -47.40 17.05 -44.66
N GLN A 366 -46.33 16.61 -45.32
CA GLN A 366 -45.35 17.51 -45.95
C GLN A 366 -45.97 18.30 -47.12
N GLU A 367 -46.72 17.62 -48.00
CA GLU A 367 -47.39 18.27 -49.15
C GLU A 367 -48.42 19.33 -48.71
N LEU A 368 -49.03 19.17 -47.53
CA LEU A 368 -49.93 20.16 -46.93
C LEU A 368 -49.17 21.35 -46.28
N GLN A 369 -47.98 21.13 -45.75
CA GLN A 369 -47.14 22.19 -45.18
C GLN A 369 -46.61 23.12 -46.26
N GLU A 370 -46.12 22.60 -47.39
CA GLU A 370 -45.62 23.41 -48.52
C GLU A 370 -46.70 24.37 -49.04
N LYS A 371 -47.93 23.89 -49.24
CA LYS A 371 -49.09 24.68 -49.72
C LYS A 371 -49.50 25.82 -48.78
N ILE A 372 -49.24 25.70 -47.47
CA ILE A 372 -49.47 26.80 -46.53
C ILE A 372 -48.46 27.93 -46.79
N THR A 373 -47.18 27.59 -46.97
CA THR A 373 -46.13 28.60 -47.19
C THR A 373 -46.27 29.36 -48.50
N GLU A 374 -46.83 28.76 -49.56
CA GLU A 374 -47.13 29.47 -50.81
C GLU A 374 -48.21 30.56 -50.62
N LEU A 375 -49.25 30.27 -49.83
CA LEU A 375 -50.35 31.20 -49.58
C LEU A 375 -49.92 32.41 -48.73
N GLU A 376 -49.02 32.21 -47.77
CA GLU A 376 -48.46 33.28 -46.94
C GLU A 376 -47.65 34.28 -47.78
N ASN A 377 -46.85 33.78 -48.73
CA ASN A 377 -46.04 34.63 -49.62
C ASN A 377 -46.91 35.48 -50.58
N ALA A 378 -48.05 34.95 -51.05
CA ALA A 378 -48.95 35.66 -51.94
C ALA A 378 -49.58 36.92 -51.29
N ALA A 379 -49.80 36.89 -49.97
CA ALA A 379 -50.42 38.01 -49.25
C ALA A 379 -49.52 39.26 -49.17
N ALA A 380 -48.19 39.10 -49.21
CA ALA A 380 -47.23 40.19 -49.01
C ALA A 380 -47.17 41.21 -50.17
N LEU A 381 -47.59 40.83 -51.38
CA LEU A 381 -47.44 41.65 -52.58
C LEU A 381 -48.53 42.73 -52.76
N MET A 382 -49.63 42.66 -52.03
CA MET A 382 -50.84 43.47 -52.28
C MET A 382 -50.87 44.86 -51.62
N SER A 383 -49.86 45.26 -50.86
CA SER A 383 -49.97 46.34 -49.86
C SER A 383 -49.14 47.61 -50.12
N LYS A 384 -48.81 47.97 -51.39
CA LYS A 384 -47.84 49.05 -51.64
C LYS A 384 -48.00 49.89 -52.92
N GLU A 385 -49.12 50.59 -53.11
CA GLU A 385 -49.25 51.59 -54.19
C GLU A 385 -50.34 52.67 -53.94
N GLN A 386 -49.97 53.94 -53.66
CA GLN A 386 -50.79 55.16 -53.88
C GLN A 386 -50.05 56.50 -53.55
N GLU A 387 -49.84 57.34 -54.59
CA GLU A 387 -49.94 58.83 -54.77
C GLU A 387 -49.72 59.88 -53.62
N PRO A 388 -49.56 61.24 -53.85
CA PRO A 388 -49.94 62.06 -55.03
C PRO A 388 -48.97 63.23 -55.48
N GLN A 389 -49.49 64.10 -56.39
CA GLN A 389 -48.93 65.31 -57.04
C GLN A 389 -49.46 66.65 -56.42
N ALA A 390 -49.34 67.88 -56.98
CA ALA A 390 -48.18 68.75 -57.36
C ALA A 390 -48.65 70.20 -57.84
N VAL A 391 -47.70 71.11 -58.17
CA VAL A 391 -47.74 72.32 -59.07
C VAL A 391 -48.34 73.71 -58.63
N SER A 392 -47.69 74.80 -59.11
CA SER A 392 -48.13 76.22 -59.38
C SER A 392 -47.77 77.30 -58.34
N GLN A 393 -46.96 78.35 -58.61
CA GLN A 393 -47.05 79.52 -59.56
C GLN A 393 -48.13 80.57 -59.19
N ALA A 394 -47.94 81.90 -59.24
CA ALA A 394 -46.78 82.82 -59.47
C ALA A 394 -47.17 84.23 -58.87
N SER A 395 -46.50 85.41 -58.98
CA SER A 395 -45.46 86.01 -59.86
C SER A 395 -44.74 87.19 -59.13
N GLY A 396 -43.93 88.03 -59.81
CA GLY A 396 -43.19 89.18 -59.20
C GLY A 396 -43.05 90.46 -60.07
N PRO A 397 -42.14 91.41 -59.74
CA PRO A 397 -42.07 92.76 -60.35
C PRO A 397 -40.84 93.03 -61.26
N SER A 398 -41.07 93.68 -62.43
CA SER A 398 -40.05 94.32 -63.31
C SER A 398 -39.02 93.37 -63.97
N GLU A 399 -38.95 93.25 -65.30
CA GLU A 399 -38.17 92.18 -65.99
C GLU A 399 -36.69 92.02 -65.55
N SER A 400 -35.94 93.11 -65.36
CA SER A 400 -34.53 93.02 -64.93
C SER A 400 -34.37 92.75 -63.43
N GLU A 401 -35.33 93.20 -62.62
CA GLU A 401 -35.38 92.84 -61.20
C GLU A 401 -35.86 91.39 -61.05
N LEU A 402 -36.89 90.95 -61.77
CA LEU A 402 -37.31 89.54 -61.91
C LEU A 402 -36.17 88.63 -62.33
N ALA A 403 -35.36 88.99 -63.34
CA ALA A 403 -34.23 88.16 -63.75
C ALA A 403 -33.19 88.00 -62.63
N LEU A 404 -32.85 89.10 -61.93
CA LEU A 404 -31.93 89.04 -60.78
C LEU A 404 -32.56 88.32 -59.59
N GLN A 405 -33.82 88.61 -59.25
CA GLN A 405 -34.60 87.99 -58.19
C GLN A 405 -34.74 86.49 -58.43
N GLU A 406 -35.02 86.04 -59.66
CA GLU A 406 -35.03 84.62 -60.02
C GLU A 406 -33.64 84.00 -59.89
N THR A 407 -32.56 84.65 -60.33
CA THR A 407 -31.21 84.08 -60.09
C THR A 407 -30.86 84.02 -58.61
N ILE A 408 -31.28 85.00 -57.80
CA ILE A 408 -31.10 85.01 -56.35
C ILE A 408 -31.95 83.93 -55.70
N SER A 409 -33.20 83.74 -56.10
CA SER A 409 -34.09 82.68 -55.60
C SER A 409 -33.58 81.29 -56.00
N ARG A 410 -33.15 81.08 -57.25
CA ARG A 410 -32.53 79.80 -57.66
C ARG A 410 -31.24 79.52 -56.90
N LEU A 411 -30.36 80.51 -56.72
CA LEU A 411 -29.16 80.35 -55.89
C LEU A 411 -29.47 80.17 -54.40
N GLN A 412 -30.58 80.73 -53.90
CA GLN A 412 -31.08 80.49 -52.55
C GLN A 412 -31.63 79.07 -52.39
N GLU A 413 -32.41 78.58 -53.36
CA GLU A 413 -32.95 77.22 -53.45
C GLU A 413 -31.82 76.18 -53.59
N GLU A 414 -30.84 76.41 -54.46
CA GLU A 414 -29.63 75.58 -54.58
C GLU A 414 -28.83 75.56 -53.27
N ARG A 415 -28.66 76.70 -52.60
CA ARG A 415 -27.96 76.79 -51.31
C ARG A 415 -28.75 76.16 -50.16
N ASP A 416 -30.08 76.21 -50.17
CA ASP A 416 -30.93 75.48 -49.21
C ASP A 416 -30.94 73.98 -49.50
N ALA A 417 -30.97 73.56 -50.76
CA ALA A 417 -30.88 72.15 -51.16
C ALA A 417 -29.51 71.54 -50.81
N LEU A 418 -28.41 72.25 -51.07
CA LEU A 418 -27.06 71.86 -50.66
C LEU A 418 -26.90 71.88 -49.13
N SER A 419 -27.51 72.84 -48.43
CA SER A 419 -27.56 72.85 -46.95
C SER A 419 -28.31 71.61 -46.41
N LEU A 420 -29.45 71.25 -47.01
CA LEU A 420 -30.24 70.09 -46.64
C LEU A 420 -29.49 68.78 -46.93
N GLN A 421 -28.81 68.69 -48.08
CA GLN A 421 -27.98 67.55 -48.47
C GLN A 421 -26.74 67.41 -47.56
N TYR A 422 -26.07 68.51 -47.22
CA TYR A 422 -24.98 68.50 -46.24
C TYR A 422 -25.47 68.06 -44.86
N GLN A 423 -26.61 68.56 -44.40
CA GLN A 423 -27.21 68.10 -43.14
C GLN A 423 -27.63 66.62 -43.17
N ALA A 424 -28.06 66.10 -44.32
CA ALA A 424 -28.29 64.66 -44.50
C ALA A 424 -26.96 63.90 -44.35
N GLN A 425 -25.92 64.28 -45.11
CA GLN A 425 -24.59 63.67 -45.01
C GLN A 425 -23.99 63.74 -43.60
N VAL A 426 -24.23 64.81 -42.83
CA VAL A 426 -23.81 64.88 -41.41
C VAL A 426 -24.56 63.86 -40.56
N ARG A 427 -25.89 63.73 -40.71
CA ARG A 427 -26.69 62.71 -40.02
C ARG A 427 -26.28 61.29 -40.40
N ASP A 428 -25.97 61.05 -41.68
CA ASP A 428 -25.52 59.76 -42.18
C ASP A 428 -24.14 59.40 -41.62
N ASN A 429 -23.19 60.35 -41.57
CA ASN A 429 -21.89 60.17 -40.93
C ASN A 429 -21.99 59.97 -39.41
N GLU A 430 -22.93 60.65 -38.73
CA GLU A 430 -23.23 60.39 -37.32
C GLU A 430 -23.77 58.98 -37.10
N GLN A 431 -24.68 58.49 -37.97
CA GLN A 431 -25.20 57.13 -37.89
C GLN A 431 -24.12 56.08 -38.16
N LEU A 432 -23.29 56.28 -39.18
CA LEU A 432 -22.14 55.42 -39.46
C LEU A 432 -21.14 55.42 -38.31
N SER A 433 -20.88 56.57 -37.68
CA SER A 433 -19.98 56.66 -36.51
C SER A 433 -20.52 55.89 -35.31
N ARG A 434 -21.84 55.91 -35.07
CA ARG A 434 -22.49 55.10 -34.02
C ARG A 434 -22.42 53.61 -34.34
N LEU A 435 -22.70 53.21 -35.58
CA LEU A 435 -22.59 51.83 -36.04
C LEU A 435 -21.15 51.29 -35.94
N VAL A 436 -20.13 52.12 -36.22
CA VAL A 436 -18.72 51.75 -36.00
C VAL A 436 -18.46 51.53 -34.51
N GLN A 437 -18.88 52.44 -33.63
CA GLN A 437 -18.71 52.29 -32.17
C GLN A 437 -19.45 51.05 -31.62
N GLU A 438 -20.65 50.75 -32.13
CA GLU A 438 -21.41 49.54 -31.77
C GLU A 438 -20.68 48.25 -32.21
N GLN A 439 -20.02 48.25 -33.37
CA GLN A 439 -19.21 47.12 -33.84
C GLN A 439 -17.86 47.02 -33.11
N GLU A 440 -17.22 48.14 -32.76
CA GLU A 440 -16.00 48.18 -31.95
C GLU A 440 -16.26 47.58 -30.56
N VAL A 441 -17.29 48.04 -29.85
CA VAL A 441 -17.70 47.48 -28.54
C VAL A 441 -18.09 45.99 -28.65
N ARG A 442 -18.74 45.60 -29.75
CA ARG A 442 -19.08 44.18 -30.00
C ARG A 442 -17.84 43.33 -30.26
N LEU A 443 -16.82 43.86 -30.93
CA LEU A 443 -15.54 43.20 -31.13
C LEU A 443 -14.76 43.08 -29.82
N GLU A 444 -14.72 44.14 -28.99
CA GLU A 444 -14.02 44.09 -27.70
C GLU A 444 -14.64 43.08 -26.71
N GLU A 445 -15.98 42.96 -26.62
CA GLU A 445 -16.58 41.89 -25.79
C GLU A 445 -16.42 40.50 -26.43
N LEU A 446 -16.29 40.37 -27.76
CA LEU A 446 -15.93 39.09 -28.40
C LEU A 446 -14.46 38.70 -28.17
N GLU A 447 -13.52 39.66 -28.21
CA GLU A 447 -12.12 39.48 -27.77
C GLU A 447 -12.12 38.97 -26.31
N ARG A 448 -12.82 39.68 -25.42
CA ARG A 448 -12.91 39.34 -23.99
C ARG A 448 -13.65 38.02 -23.71
N GLN A 449 -14.49 37.54 -24.63
CA GLN A 449 -15.10 36.20 -24.55
C GLN A 449 -14.13 35.11 -24.99
N ALA A 450 -13.33 35.37 -26.03
CA ALA A 450 -12.30 34.45 -26.51
C ALA A 450 -11.16 34.29 -25.49
N GLU A 451 -10.75 35.38 -24.83
CA GLU A 451 -9.74 35.35 -23.75
C GLU A 451 -10.20 34.47 -22.58
N ARG A 452 -11.38 34.73 -22.02
CA ARG A 452 -11.98 33.88 -20.96
C ARG A 452 -12.12 32.42 -21.38
N ALA A 453 -12.54 32.15 -22.62
CA ALA A 453 -12.67 30.78 -23.12
C ALA A 453 -11.31 30.07 -23.27
N ALA A 454 -10.22 30.81 -23.49
CA ALA A 454 -8.86 30.28 -23.50
C ALA A 454 -8.33 30.02 -22.07
N GLU A 455 -8.60 30.92 -21.13
CA GLU A 455 -8.32 30.73 -19.69
C GLU A 455 -9.05 29.49 -19.15
N GLU A 456 -10.37 29.39 -19.37
CA GLU A 456 -11.17 28.21 -19.00
C GLU A 456 -10.66 26.91 -19.67
N ALA A 457 -10.13 26.98 -20.88
CA ALA A 457 -9.55 25.81 -21.56
C ALA A 457 -8.22 25.40 -20.93
N GLN A 458 -7.39 26.35 -20.50
CA GLN A 458 -6.13 26.09 -19.81
C GLN A 458 -6.37 25.51 -18.40
N ASP A 459 -7.31 26.06 -17.64
CA ASP A 459 -7.70 25.53 -16.33
C ASP A 459 -8.21 24.09 -16.43
N ARG A 460 -9.05 23.80 -17.45
CA ARG A 460 -9.54 22.44 -17.72
C ARG A 460 -8.40 21.48 -18.09
N LEU A 461 -7.38 21.92 -18.81
CA LEU A 461 -6.21 21.10 -19.13
C LEU A 461 -5.38 20.80 -17.87
N GLN A 462 -5.15 21.79 -17.01
CA GLN A 462 -4.43 21.60 -15.75
C GLN A 462 -5.18 20.65 -14.80
N ILE A 463 -6.50 20.81 -14.64
CA ILE A 463 -7.34 19.90 -13.86
C ILE A 463 -7.30 18.47 -14.43
N LEU A 464 -7.24 18.30 -15.77
CA LEU A 464 -7.10 16.98 -16.39
C LEU A 464 -5.71 16.36 -16.17
N GLU A 465 -4.64 17.15 -16.14
CA GLU A 465 -3.30 16.69 -15.82
C GLU A 465 -3.19 16.27 -14.34
N ASP A 466 -3.71 17.07 -13.42
CA ASP A 466 -3.82 16.73 -11.99
C ASP A 466 -4.62 15.43 -11.78
N VAL A 467 -5.81 15.31 -12.40
CA VAL A 467 -6.63 14.09 -12.33
C VAL A 467 -5.94 12.88 -12.97
N GLN A 468 -5.12 13.07 -14.01
CA GLN A 468 -4.33 11.99 -14.60
C GLN A 468 -3.16 11.57 -13.70
N SER A 469 -2.53 12.52 -13.00
CA SER A 469 -1.48 12.28 -12.00
C SER A 469 -2.03 11.53 -10.78
N ASP A 470 -3.18 11.97 -10.23
CA ASP A 470 -3.91 11.30 -9.16
C ASP A 470 -4.32 9.89 -9.58
N LYS A 471 -4.87 9.72 -10.79
CA LYS A 471 -5.21 8.39 -11.33
C LYS A 471 -3.98 7.48 -11.41
N ALA A 472 -2.83 7.98 -11.85
CA ALA A 472 -1.58 7.21 -11.92
C ALA A 472 -1.01 6.87 -10.53
N THR A 473 -1.27 7.72 -9.53
CA THR A 473 -0.84 7.51 -8.14
C THR A 473 -1.77 6.52 -7.42
N ILE A 474 -3.09 6.68 -7.55
CA ILE A 474 -4.11 5.75 -7.07
C ILE A 474 -3.93 4.37 -7.73
N SER A 475 -3.62 4.31 -9.03
CA SER A 475 -3.39 3.03 -9.71
C SER A 475 -2.17 2.28 -9.16
N ARG A 476 -1.09 3.00 -8.82
CA ARG A 476 0.09 2.41 -8.16
C ARG A 476 -0.23 1.94 -6.74
N ALA A 477 -0.94 2.76 -5.95
CA ALA A 477 -1.38 2.37 -4.61
C ALA A 477 -2.35 1.16 -4.63
N LEU A 478 -3.22 1.06 -5.64
CA LEU A 478 -4.12 -0.09 -5.82
C LEU A 478 -3.38 -1.35 -6.28
N ALA A 479 -2.33 -1.22 -7.09
CA ALA A 479 -1.43 -2.33 -7.43
C ALA A 479 -0.71 -2.84 -6.16
N GLN A 480 -0.04 -1.95 -5.41
CA GLN A 480 0.60 -2.32 -4.14
C GLN A 480 -0.39 -2.97 -3.14
N ASN A 481 -1.62 -2.45 -3.03
CA ASN A 481 -2.68 -3.04 -2.20
C ASN A 481 -3.23 -4.39 -2.72
N ARG A 482 -2.97 -4.72 -3.99
CA ARG A 482 -3.22 -6.05 -4.54
C ARG A 482 -2.04 -6.97 -4.24
N ASP A 483 -0.83 -6.54 -4.55
CA ASP A 483 0.41 -7.31 -4.34
C ASP A 483 0.56 -7.71 -2.86
N LEU A 484 0.25 -6.80 -1.92
CA LEU A 484 0.21 -7.09 -0.47
C LEU A 484 -0.87 -8.11 -0.08
N LYS A 485 -2.01 -8.18 -0.80
CA LYS A 485 -3.04 -9.20 -0.57
C LYS A 485 -2.66 -10.54 -1.15
N ASP A 486 -2.04 -10.54 -2.33
CA ASP A 486 -1.57 -11.75 -2.99
C ASP A 486 -0.39 -12.34 -2.18
N GLN A 487 0.55 -11.52 -1.67
CA GLN A 487 1.57 -11.91 -0.67
C GLN A 487 0.95 -12.44 0.64
N LEU A 488 -0.08 -11.79 1.18
CA LEU A 488 -0.77 -12.27 2.39
C LEU A 488 -1.45 -13.63 2.15
N ALA A 489 -2.03 -13.84 0.97
CA ALA A 489 -2.60 -15.12 0.56
C ALA A 489 -1.51 -16.19 0.36
N GLU A 490 -0.35 -15.85 -0.21
CA GLU A 490 0.81 -16.76 -0.29
C GLU A 490 1.33 -17.14 1.10
N LEU A 491 1.45 -16.19 2.03
CA LEU A 491 1.81 -16.46 3.42
C LEU A 491 0.78 -17.35 4.12
N GLN A 492 -0.52 -17.10 3.94
CA GLN A 492 -1.59 -17.95 4.50
C GLN A 492 -1.56 -19.37 3.91
N ASN A 493 -1.41 -19.50 2.60
CA ASN A 493 -1.25 -20.79 1.93
C ASN A 493 0.04 -21.52 2.38
N GLY A 494 1.13 -20.77 2.58
CA GLY A 494 2.38 -21.27 3.15
C GLY A 494 2.18 -21.80 4.56
N PHE A 495 1.55 -21.04 5.46
CA PHE A 495 1.22 -21.48 6.81
C PHE A 495 0.32 -22.74 6.82
N VAL A 496 -0.68 -22.82 5.95
CA VAL A 496 -1.55 -24.01 5.83
C VAL A 496 -0.76 -25.22 5.35
N LYS A 497 0.07 -25.09 4.30
CA LYS A 497 0.96 -26.16 3.81
C LYS A 497 1.91 -26.63 4.91
N LEU A 498 2.66 -25.72 5.53
CA LEU A 498 3.65 -26.03 6.56
C LEU A 498 3.00 -26.60 7.83
N THR A 499 1.74 -26.28 8.12
CA THR A 499 0.94 -26.91 9.19
C THR A 499 0.52 -28.34 8.83
N ASN A 500 0.07 -28.57 7.60
CA ASN A 500 -0.29 -29.91 7.11
C ASN A 500 0.95 -30.81 7.03
N GLU A 501 2.06 -30.31 6.48
CA GLU A 501 3.36 -31.00 6.44
C GLU A 501 3.86 -31.34 7.85
N ASN A 502 3.74 -30.43 8.83
CA ASN A 502 4.04 -30.77 10.23
C ASN A 502 3.10 -31.85 10.80
N MET A 503 1.82 -31.83 10.46
CA MET A 503 0.85 -32.86 10.89
C MET A 503 1.20 -34.23 10.30
N GLU A 504 1.51 -34.28 9.01
CA GLU A 504 1.91 -35.49 8.29
C GLU A 504 3.25 -36.03 8.81
N LEU A 505 4.28 -35.18 8.96
CA LEU A 505 5.57 -35.56 9.55
C LEU A 505 5.41 -36.03 11.00
N THR A 506 4.54 -35.41 11.79
CA THR A 506 4.24 -35.83 13.17
C THR A 506 3.53 -37.18 13.19
N SER A 507 2.58 -37.42 12.28
CA SER A 507 1.86 -38.69 12.14
C SER A 507 2.80 -39.82 11.70
N ALA A 508 3.63 -39.56 10.69
CA ALA A 508 4.66 -40.48 10.22
C ALA A 508 5.66 -40.82 11.34
N LEU A 509 6.15 -39.81 12.08
CA LEU A 509 7.04 -40.02 13.23
C LEU A 509 6.37 -40.84 14.35
N GLN A 510 5.07 -40.66 14.60
CA GLN A 510 4.33 -41.49 15.56
C GLN A 510 4.18 -42.94 15.08
N SER A 511 3.93 -43.16 13.79
CA SER A 511 3.84 -44.50 13.21
C SER A 511 5.19 -45.23 13.23
N GLU A 512 6.29 -44.55 12.88
CA GLU A 512 7.66 -45.08 12.99
C GLU A 512 8.05 -45.36 14.45
N GLN A 513 7.63 -44.52 15.40
CA GLN A 513 7.81 -44.83 16.83
C GLN A 513 6.99 -46.05 17.28
N HIS A 514 5.83 -46.32 16.68
CA HIS A 514 5.06 -47.55 16.95
C HIS A 514 5.75 -48.77 16.35
N ILE A 515 6.17 -48.71 15.08
CA ILE A 515 6.92 -49.76 14.39
C ILE A 515 8.21 -50.09 15.15
N LYS A 516 8.97 -49.08 15.60
CA LYS A 516 10.16 -49.24 16.43
C LYS A 516 9.87 -49.96 17.75
N LYS A 517 8.75 -49.66 18.42
CA LYS A 517 8.31 -50.37 19.65
C LYS A 517 7.91 -51.82 19.36
N GLU A 518 7.31 -52.08 18.20
CA GLU A 518 6.93 -53.44 17.79
C GLU A 518 8.16 -54.29 17.39
N ILE A 519 9.12 -53.71 16.66
CA ILE A 519 10.40 -54.35 16.35
C ILE A 519 11.17 -54.64 17.64
N ALA A 520 11.23 -53.71 18.59
CA ALA A 520 11.86 -53.95 19.89
C ALA A 520 11.18 -55.11 20.65
N ARG A 521 9.84 -55.22 20.61
CA ARG A 521 9.09 -56.34 21.19
C ARG A 521 9.40 -57.67 20.49
N LYS A 522 9.48 -57.68 19.14
CA LYS A 522 9.85 -58.86 18.34
C LYS A 522 11.29 -59.31 18.60
N ILE A 523 12.23 -58.38 18.78
CA ILE A 523 13.60 -58.68 19.19
C ILE A 523 13.63 -59.28 20.61
N GLY A 524 12.85 -58.73 21.54
CA GLY A 524 12.71 -59.30 22.89
C GLY A 524 12.20 -60.74 22.86
N GLN A 525 11.10 -61.01 22.14
CA GLN A 525 10.57 -62.36 21.98
C GLN A 525 11.62 -63.32 21.39
N LEU A 526 12.31 -62.93 20.32
CA LEU A 526 13.36 -63.75 19.71
C LEU A 526 14.56 -63.97 20.63
N GLN A 527 14.82 -63.08 21.59
CA GLN A 527 15.85 -63.28 22.62
C GLN A 527 15.39 -64.26 23.71
N GLU A 528 14.12 -64.20 24.12
CA GLU A 528 13.50 -65.17 25.04
C GLU A 528 13.42 -66.57 24.41
N ASP A 529 12.93 -66.67 23.17
CA ASP A 529 12.85 -67.92 22.41
C ASP A 529 14.24 -68.56 22.23
N LEU A 530 15.26 -67.75 21.89
CA LEU A 530 16.65 -68.19 21.78
C LEU A 530 17.24 -68.60 23.14
N HIS A 531 16.79 -68.01 24.24
CA HIS A 531 17.23 -68.38 25.59
C HIS A 531 16.65 -69.73 25.98
N GLY A 532 15.33 -69.93 25.84
CA GLY A 532 14.66 -71.20 26.12
C GLY A 532 15.17 -72.34 25.23
N ALA A 533 15.47 -72.07 23.96
CA ALA A 533 16.11 -73.05 23.06
C ALA A 533 17.53 -73.45 23.52
N LYS A 534 18.30 -72.53 24.12
CA LYS A 534 19.61 -72.83 24.73
C LYS A 534 19.47 -73.63 26.02
N GLU A 535 18.49 -73.31 26.87
CA GLU A 535 18.22 -74.08 28.09
C GLU A 535 17.82 -75.52 27.76
N GLN A 536 16.90 -75.71 26.81
CA GLN A 536 16.53 -77.04 26.31
C GLN A 536 17.73 -77.80 25.70
N LEU A 537 18.59 -77.12 24.93
CA LEU A 537 19.81 -77.74 24.41
C LEU A 537 20.76 -78.16 25.53
N GLN A 538 20.92 -77.33 26.57
CA GLN A 538 21.76 -77.61 27.73
C GLN A 538 21.21 -78.76 28.59
N GLU A 539 19.90 -78.84 28.77
CA GLU A 539 19.20 -79.98 29.38
C GLU A 539 19.45 -81.27 28.58
N LYS A 540 19.31 -81.23 27.25
CA LYS A 540 19.59 -82.38 26.37
C LYS A 540 21.06 -82.77 26.35
N CYS A 541 22.00 -81.84 26.49
CA CYS A 541 23.41 -82.16 26.71
C CYS A 541 23.63 -82.87 28.06
N GLY A 542 22.89 -82.49 29.11
CA GLY A 542 22.88 -83.18 30.41
C GLY A 542 22.33 -84.61 30.32
N GLU A 543 21.20 -84.80 29.61
CA GLU A 543 20.64 -86.13 29.33
C GLU A 543 21.66 -87.01 28.58
N LEU A 544 22.24 -86.50 27.50
CA LEU A 544 23.24 -87.23 26.70
C LEU A 544 24.49 -87.60 27.52
N ALA A 545 24.96 -86.70 28.41
CA ALA A 545 26.06 -87.01 29.32
C ALA A 545 25.70 -88.13 30.30
N SER A 546 24.48 -88.14 30.85
CA SER A 546 24.03 -89.21 31.77
C SER A 546 23.87 -90.57 31.06
N VAL A 547 23.40 -90.58 29.80
CA VAL A 547 23.30 -91.79 28.98
C VAL A 547 24.69 -92.29 28.56
N GLN A 548 25.64 -91.39 28.29
CA GLN A 548 27.03 -91.75 28.08
C GLN A 548 27.67 -92.34 29.34
N GLU A 549 27.42 -91.78 30.53
CA GLU A 549 27.93 -92.35 31.78
C GLU A 549 27.40 -93.77 32.00
N GLN A 550 26.10 -94.01 31.77
CA GLN A 550 25.48 -95.34 31.84
C GLN A 550 26.13 -96.33 30.84
N ARG A 551 26.37 -95.90 29.59
CA ARG A 551 27.08 -96.70 28.58
C ARG A 551 28.48 -97.09 29.07
N ASP A 552 29.20 -96.16 29.66
CA ASP A 552 30.59 -96.35 30.07
C ASP A 552 30.67 -97.22 31.34
N GLN A 553 29.70 -97.12 32.26
CA GLN A 553 29.51 -98.07 33.36
C GLN A 553 29.24 -99.51 32.84
N CYS A 554 28.37 -99.67 31.83
CA CYS A 554 28.12 -100.97 31.19
C CYS A 554 29.37 -101.54 30.49
N LEU A 555 30.19 -100.70 29.85
CA LEU A 555 31.46 -101.11 29.25
C LEU A 555 32.46 -101.62 30.30
N VAL A 556 32.58 -100.95 31.46
CA VAL A 556 33.43 -101.40 32.57
C VAL A 556 32.98 -102.78 33.07
N HIS A 557 31.69 -103.02 33.24
CA HIS A 557 31.18 -104.34 33.63
C HIS A 557 31.44 -105.42 32.56
N LEU A 558 31.35 -105.09 31.27
CA LEU A 558 31.67 -106.02 30.19
C LEU A 558 33.17 -106.36 30.14
N GLN A 559 34.04 -105.39 30.42
CA GLN A 559 35.49 -105.60 30.54
C GLN A 559 35.82 -106.49 31.75
N GLN A 560 35.20 -106.26 32.91
CA GLN A 560 35.35 -107.10 34.10
C GLN A 560 34.96 -108.56 33.81
N TYR A 561 33.82 -108.78 33.14
CA TYR A 561 33.36 -110.12 32.72
C TYR A 561 34.35 -110.79 31.75
N THR A 562 34.85 -110.03 30.77
CA THR A 562 35.81 -110.52 29.77
C THR A 562 37.15 -110.93 30.41
N ALA A 563 37.68 -110.12 31.34
CA ALA A 563 38.90 -110.44 32.07
C ALA A 563 38.74 -111.70 32.94
N GLY A 564 37.61 -111.84 33.63
CA GLY A 564 37.29 -113.05 34.41
C GLY A 564 37.24 -114.32 33.54
N TYR A 565 36.68 -114.25 32.33
CA TYR A 565 36.71 -115.36 31.37
C TYR A 565 38.11 -115.70 30.87
N GLN A 566 38.95 -114.69 30.60
CA GLN A 566 40.33 -114.91 30.19
C GLN A 566 41.16 -115.61 31.28
N GLN A 567 40.99 -115.22 32.55
CA GLN A 567 41.60 -115.91 33.68
C GLN A 567 41.16 -117.38 33.75
N LEU A 568 39.86 -117.65 33.63
CA LEU A 568 39.30 -119.01 33.71
C LEU A 568 39.80 -119.92 32.55
N VAL A 569 40.04 -119.35 31.37
CA VAL A 569 40.68 -120.04 30.23
C VAL A 569 42.15 -120.35 30.52
N ALA A 570 42.90 -119.42 31.12
CA ALA A 570 44.30 -119.63 31.50
C ALA A 570 44.46 -120.68 32.60
N GLU A 571 43.58 -120.68 33.61
CA GLU A 571 43.53 -121.70 34.68
C GLU A 571 43.26 -123.09 34.11
N ARG A 572 42.32 -123.21 33.16
CA ARG A 572 42.05 -124.45 32.42
C ARG A 572 43.28 -124.94 31.65
N GLU A 573 44.01 -124.05 30.99
CA GLU A 573 45.19 -124.40 30.20
C GLU A 573 46.39 -124.78 31.07
N HIS A 574 46.53 -124.16 32.24
CA HIS A 574 47.49 -124.58 33.26
C HIS A 574 47.16 -125.98 33.81
N LEU A 575 45.88 -126.24 34.14
CA LEU A 575 45.44 -127.57 34.59
C LEU A 575 45.65 -128.65 33.51
N HIS A 576 45.43 -128.32 32.24
CA HIS A 576 45.70 -129.23 31.12
C HIS A 576 47.20 -129.58 31.00
N HIS A 577 48.09 -128.60 31.21
CA HIS A 577 49.54 -128.84 31.28
C HIS A 577 49.92 -129.77 32.45
N GLN A 578 49.32 -129.59 33.64
CA GLN A 578 49.57 -130.49 34.78
C GLN A 578 49.13 -131.93 34.48
N VAL A 579 47.97 -132.12 33.86
CA VAL A 579 47.47 -133.45 33.46
C VAL A 579 48.38 -134.10 32.41
N LEU A 580 48.85 -133.33 31.41
CA LEU A 580 49.80 -133.82 30.41
C LEU A 580 51.14 -134.22 31.03
N GLN A 581 51.66 -133.42 31.98
CA GLN A 581 52.88 -133.72 32.72
C GLN A 581 52.72 -134.98 33.60
N GLN A 582 51.54 -135.17 34.21
CA GLN A 582 51.22 -136.38 34.99
C GLN A 582 51.15 -137.63 34.10
N ALA A 583 50.56 -137.54 32.90
CA ALA A 583 50.58 -138.62 31.91
C ALA A 583 52.01 -139.00 31.51
N GLN A 584 52.86 -138.01 31.21
CA GLN A 584 54.29 -138.23 30.91
C GLN A 584 55.12 -138.79 32.08
N LEU A 585 54.60 -138.78 33.31
CA LEU A 585 55.20 -139.45 34.46
C LEU A 585 54.65 -140.88 34.63
N MET A 586 53.36 -141.09 34.36
CA MET A 586 52.74 -142.42 34.32
C MET A 586 53.33 -143.30 33.22
N ASP A 587 53.56 -142.78 32.01
CA ASP A 587 54.16 -143.53 30.90
C ASP A 587 55.59 -143.98 31.23
N ARG A 588 56.36 -143.15 31.95
CA ARG A 588 57.69 -143.52 32.46
C ARG A 588 57.62 -144.63 33.50
N LEU A 589 56.74 -144.51 34.50
CA LEU A 589 56.49 -145.56 35.49
C LEU A 589 56.07 -146.90 34.87
N GLN A 590 55.25 -146.88 33.80
CA GLN A 590 54.91 -148.09 33.05
C GLN A 590 56.10 -148.67 32.29
N HIS A 591 56.97 -147.83 31.71
CA HIS A 591 58.19 -148.28 31.06
C HIS A 591 59.16 -148.94 32.06
N ASP A 592 59.36 -148.32 33.23
CA ASP A 592 60.18 -148.84 34.32
C ASP A 592 59.62 -150.18 34.84
N GLU A 593 58.29 -150.31 35.00
CA GLU A 593 57.64 -151.57 35.37
C GLU A 593 57.87 -152.70 34.34
N VAL A 594 57.78 -152.38 33.04
CA VAL A 594 58.00 -153.35 31.96
C VAL A 594 59.48 -153.75 31.89
N GLN A 595 60.39 -152.79 32.03
CA GLN A 595 61.83 -153.06 32.08
C GLN A 595 62.20 -153.94 33.28
N GLY A 596 61.62 -153.69 34.45
CA GLY A 596 61.78 -154.53 35.65
C GLY A 596 61.28 -155.96 35.43
N LYS A 597 60.12 -156.16 34.79
CA LYS A 597 59.58 -157.49 34.45
C LYS A 597 60.52 -158.27 33.52
N VAL A 598 61.07 -157.61 32.48
CA VAL A 598 62.02 -158.22 31.54
C VAL A 598 63.34 -158.62 32.23
N GLN A 599 63.86 -157.80 33.16
CA GLN A 599 65.03 -158.17 33.97
C GLN A 599 64.76 -159.41 34.85
N LEU A 600 63.54 -159.50 35.39
CA LEU A 600 63.10 -160.64 36.22
C LEU A 600 63.03 -161.94 35.40
N GLU A 601 62.46 -161.91 34.20
CA GLU A 601 62.47 -163.06 33.26
C GLU A 601 63.89 -163.50 32.90
N GLN A 602 64.79 -162.54 32.61
CA GLN A 602 66.20 -162.85 32.32
C GLN A 602 66.90 -163.56 33.50
N SER A 603 66.64 -163.13 34.74
CA SER A 603 67.16 -163.80 35.93
C SER A 603 66.60 -165.22 36.11
N HIS A 604 65.34 -165.46 35.72
CA HIS A 604 64.70 -166.77 35.82
C HIS A 604 65.28 -167.78 34.81
N VAL A 605 65.64 -167.32 33.60
CA VAL A 605 66.34 -168.14 32.60
C VAL A 605 67.74 -168.54 33.10
N GLN A 606 68.50 -167.59 33.67
CA GLN A 606 69.82 -167.87 34.26
C GLN A 606 69.74 -168.87 35.42
N LEU A 607 68.70 -168.78 36.26
CA LEU A 607 68.46 -169.72 37.35
C LEU A 607 68.17 -171.14 36.82
N GLN A 608 67.41 -171.26 35.73
CA GLN A 608 67.10 -172.55 35.11
C GLN A 608 68.35 -173.22 34.52
N GLU A 609 69.21 -172.47 33.84
CA GLU A 609 70.51 -172.99 33.38
C GLU A 609 71.41 -173.46 34.54
N ALA A 610 71.37 -172.77 35.68
CA ALA A 610 72.13 -173.16 36.86
C ALA A 610 71.60 -174.49 37.46
N GLN A 611 70.28 -174.67 37.48
CA GLN A 611 69.63 -175.89 37.96
C GLN A 611 70.02 -177.13 37.12
N GLU A 612 70.13 -176.99 35.81
CA GLU A 612 70.56 -178.08 34.92
C GLU A 612 72.03 -178.47 35.13
N LYS A 613 72.92 -177.48 35.32
CA LYS A 613 74.34 -177.70 35.65
C LYS A 613 74.50 -178.43 37.00
N LEU A 614 73.65 -178.13 37.98
CA LEU A 614 73.62 -178.79 39.30
C LEU A 614 73.19 -180.26 39.21
N ASN A 615 72.19 -180.57 38.36
CA ASN A 615 71.73 -181.94 38.11
C ASN A 615 72.76 -182.82 37.40
N GLN A 616 73.72 -182.24 36.67
CA GLN A 616 74.85 -183.00 36.12
C GLN A 616 75.86 -183.37 37.22
N LEU A 617 76.32 -182.39 38.00
CA LEU A 617 77.27 -182.57 39.11
C LEU A 617 76.78 -183.54 40.20
N ALA A 618 75.47 -183.78 40.29
CA ALA A 618 74.86 -184.77 41.17
C ALA A 618 75.06 -186.22 40.71
N ARG A 619 75.27 -186.49 39.41
CA ARG A 619 75.54 -187.84 38.87
C ARG A 619 77.00 -188.21 39.10
N ASP A 620 77.89 -187.29 38.75
CA ASP A 620 79.34 -187.40 38.93
C ASP A 620 79.71 -187.66 40.43
N ASN A 621 78.84 -187.24 41.36
CA ASN A 621 78.95 -187.46 42.81
C ASN A 621 78.61 -188.87 43.32
N GLU A 622 77.95 -189.73 42.54
CA GLU A 622 77.73 -191.14 42.92
C GLU A 622 78.93 -192.00 42.52
N GLU A 623 79.49 -191.79 41.31
CA GLU A 623 80.63 -192.57 40.83
C GLU A 623 81.87 -192.33 41.72
N LEU A 624 82.15 -191.05 42.08
CA LEU A 624 83.26 -190.68 42.96
C LEU A 624 83.13 -191.18 44.42
N LYS A 625 81.93 -191.57 44.90
CA LYS A 625 81.79 -192.16 46.25
C LYS A 625 82.41 -193.55 46.37
N THR A 626 82.62 -194.25 45.26
CA THR A 626 83.26 -195.57 45.28
C THR A 626 84.79 -195.50 45.31
N GLU A 627 85.39 -194.38 44.89
CA GLU A 627 86.85 -194.18 44.87
C GLU A 627 87.37 -193.38 46.08
N VAL A 628 86.57 -192.51 46.71
CA VAL A 628 87.01 -191.65 47.83
C VAL A 628 86.87 -192.33 49.21
N GLN A 629 86.88 -193.68 49.26
CA GLN A 629 87.03 -194.42 50.51
C GLN A 629 88.52 -194.64 50.91
N GLU A 630 89.48 -194.21 50.07
CA GLU A 630 90.90 -194.10 50.42
C GLU A 630 91.40 -192.63 50.39
N LEU A 631 92.19 -192.26 51.40
CA LEU A 631 93.04 -191.05 51.52
C LEU A 631 92.32 -189.67 51.52
N LEU A 632 91.99 -189.09 52.68
CA LEU A 632 92.84 -188.28 53.58
C LEU A 632 93.05 -186.78 53.23
N ASN A 633 92.42 -185.92 54.05
CA ASN A 633 92.95 -184.68 54.67
C ASN A 633 93.02 -183.31 53.93
N SER A 634 92.75 -182.26 54.75
CA SER A 634 93.21 -180.84 54.71
C SER A 634 92.54 -179.74 53.84
N SER A 635 91.45 -179.17 54.38
CA SER A 635 91.32 -177.75 54.83
C SER A 635 91.55 -176.50 53.93
N ALA A 636 90.46 -175.72 53.75
CA ALA A 636 90.26 -174.32 54.20
C ALA A 636 90.61 -173.03 53.36
N LEU A 637 89.54 -172.24 53.07
CA LEU A 637 89.32 -170.76 53.26
C LEU A 637 89.92 -169.62 52.36
N ASN A 638 88.98 -168.78 51.87
CA ASN A 638 88.90 -167.28 51.92
C ASN A 638 89.43 -166.29 50.83
N THR A 639 88.71 -165.13 50.74
CA THR A 639 89.01 -163.79 50.13
C THR A 639 88.83 -163.60 48.59
N SER A 640 88.69 -162.40 47.97
CA SER A 640 88.86 -160.98 48.42
C SER A 640 88.08 -159.88 47.61
N HIS A 641 88.32 -158.58 47.90
CA HIS A 641 87.72 -157.30 47.42
C HIS A 641 88.30 -156.67 46.09
N ARG A 642 87.71 -155.58 45.50
CA ARG A 642 88.08 -154.10 45.66
C ARG A 642 87.98 -153.08 44.45
N ASP A 643 87.43 -151.87 44.73
CA ASP A 643 87.79 -150.42 44.44
C ASP A 643 87.90 -149.64 43.07
N ASP A 644 87.78 -148.27 43.23
CA ASP A 644 88.15 -147.04 42.44
C ASP A 644 87.34 -146.61 41.18
N GLY A 645 87.07 -145.33 40.78
CA GLY A 645 87.30 -143.91 41.25
C GLY A 645 87.18 -142.92 40.03
N ASP A 646 87.12 -141.55 39.98
CA ASP A 646 86.83 -140.31 40.78
C ASP A 646 86.79 -139.09 39.76
N GLY A 647 86.39 -137.78 39.91
CA GLY A 647 85.83 -136.87 40.96
C GLY A 647 85.73 -135.36 40.50
N LEU A 648 85.45 -134.40 41.43
CA LEU A 648 85.61 -132.89 41.41
C LEU A 648 84.52 -131.89 40.87
N GLU A 649 84.81 -130.57 40.82
CA GLU A 649 83.90 -129.41 41.15
C GLU A 649 84.23 -128.03 40.46
N SER A 650 83.32 -127.02 40.40
CA SER A 650 83.57 -125.56 40.14
C SER A 650 82.35 -124.60 40.36
N ARG A 651 82.56 -123.35 40.88
CA ARG A 651 81.49 -122.43 41.43
C ARG A 651 81.90 -120.93 41.59
N SER A 652 80.99 -119.93 41.48
CA SER A 652 81.24 -118.48 41.82
C SER A 652 79.98 -117.56 42.03
N LEU A 653 80.16 -116.32 42.57
CA LEU A 653 79.21 -115.21 42.97
C LEU A 653 79.92 -113.81 42.82
N PRO A 654 79.49 -112.58 43.28
CA PRO A 654 78.38 -112.09 44.17
C PRO A 654 77.74 -110.67 43.84
N GLU A 655 77.11 -109.98 44.85
CA GLU A 655 76.97 -108.49 45.09
C GLU A 655 75.96 -107.59 44.29
N SER A 656 75.41 -106.43 44.78
CA SER A 656 75.41 -105.70 46.09
C SER A 656 74.16 -104.76 46.37
N PHE A 657 74.29 -103.65 47.13
CA PHE A 657 73.26 -102.79 47.82
C PHE A 657 72.77 -101.55 46.97
N GLN A 658 72.01 -100.49 47.37
CA GLN A 658 71.77 -99.80 48.67
C GLN A 658 70.45 -98.94 48.75
N LYS A 659 70.46 -97.73 49.39
CA LYS A 659 69.26 -96.98 49.89
C LYS A 659 69.59 -95.52 50.30
N SER A 660 68.91 -94.49 49.75
CA SER A 660 68.79 -93.14 50.39
C SER A 660 67.68 -92.23 49.77
N HIS A 661 67.68 -90.95 50.14
CA HIS A 661 66.82 -89.82 49.71
C HIS A 661 67.69 -88.54 49.88
N ILE A 662 67.48 -87.49 49.05
CA ILE A 662 67.69 -86.03 49.29
C ILE A 662 68.21 -85.32 48.00
N VAL A 663 67.87 -84.04 47.88
CA VAL A 663 68.37 -83.04 46.91
C VAL A 663 69.91 -83.00 46.91
N ILE A 664 70.56 -82.58 45.83
CA ILE A 664 72.03 -82.38 45.85
C ILE A 664 72.41 -80.89 45.84
N PRO A 665 72.62 -80.30 47.03
CA PRO A 665 73.62 -79.26 47.24
C PRO A 665 75.05 -79.82 47.14
N GLU A 666 75.86 -79.15 46.33
CA GLU A 666 77.33 -78.98 46.40
C GLU A 666 78.30 -80.19 46.41
N ASP A 667 77.92 -81.44 46.68
CA ASP A 667 78.82 -82.62 46.54
C ASP A 667 78.13 -83.85 45.89
N PHE A 668 78.86 -84.53 44.99
CA PHE A 668 78.45 -85.79 44.34
C PHE A 668 79.54 -86.86 44.55
N GLU A 669 79.26 -87.95 45.27
CA GLU A 669 80.27 -88.97 45.59
C GLU A 669 80.46 -90.05 44.50
N SER A 670 79.52 -90.17 43.54
CA SER A 670 79.66 -91.08 42.40
C SER A 670 79.14 -90.48 41.09
N ARG A 671 79.62 -91.03 39.96
CA ARG A 671 79.25 -90.59 38.61
C ARG A 671 77.82 -90.96 38.22
N GLU A 672 77.29 -92.05 38.76
CA GLU A 672 76.05 -92.68 38.30
C GLU A 672 74.81 -91.90 38.79
N GLU A 673 74.83 -91.41 40.03
CA GLU A 673 73.77 -90.52 40.56
C GLU A 673 73.75 -89.15 39.87
N MET A 674 74.93 -88.61 39.51
CA MET A 674 75.03 -87.41 38.68
C MET A 674 74.40 -87.65 37.31
N GLU A 675 74.67 -88.80 36.69
CA GLU A 675 74.08 -89.15 35.39
C GLU A 675 72.57 -89.38 35.49
N GLU A 676 72.03 -90.03 36.53
CA GLU A 676 70.58 -90.24 36.68
C GLU A 676 69.82 -88.91 36.96
N PHE A 677 70.38 -88.02 37.79
CA PHE A 677 69.84 -86.67 37.97
C PHE A 677 69.86 -85.86 36.66
N VAL A 678 70.96 -85.94 35.90
CA VAL A 678 71.07 -85.29 34.58
C VAL A 678 70.08 -85.88 33.58
N HIS A 679 69.86 -87.19 33.52
CA HIS A 679 68.83 -87.78 32.66
C HIS A 679 67.41 -87.35 33.06
N SER A 680 67.11 -87.25 34.36
CA SER A 680 65.79 -86.78 34.83
C SER A 680 65.56 -85.27 34.62
N ALA A 681 66.62 -84.47 34.60
CA ALA A 681 66.58 -83.05 34.23
C ALA A 681 66.48 -82.87 32.71
N LEU A 682 67.25 -83.64 31.93
CA LEU A 682 67.18 -83.68 30.47
C LEU A 682 65.80 -84.09 30.00
N SER A 683 65.23 -85.21 30.49
CA SER A 683 63.90 -85.68 30.06
C SER A 683 62.81 -84.63 30.24
N ARG A 684 62.88 -83.79 31.29
CA ARG A 684 61.94 -82.67 31.49
C ARG A 684 62.21 -81.49 30.55
N LEU A 685 63.48 -81.16 30.29
CA LEU A 685 63.84 -80.17 29.27
C LEU A 685 63.51 -80.66 27.85
N GLU A 686 63.52 -81.97 27.59
CA GLU A 686 63.11 -82.58 26.33
C GLU A 686 61.58 -82.58 26.18
N GLU A 687 60.82 -82.85 27.25
CA GLU A 687 59.36 -82.65 27.27
C GLU A 687 58.99 -81.18 27.03
N GLU A 688 59.65 -80.22 27.69
CA GLU A 688 59.43 -78.77 27.46
C GLU A 688 59.85 -78.34 26.04
N ARG A 689 60.92 -78.92 25.49
CA ARG A 689 61.40 -78.71 24.11
C ARG A 689 60.42 -79.27 23.08
N ASP A 690 59.80 -80.43 23.36
CA ASP A 690 58.78 -81.05 22.51
C ASP A 690 57.42 -80.34 22.62
N GLU A 691 57.08 -79.84 23.82
CA GLU A 691 55.90 -79.01 24.08
C GLU A 691 55.99 -77.67 23.33
N MET A 692 57.14 -76.98 23.42
CA MET A 692 57.42 -75.77 22.65
C MET A 692 57.51 -76.04 21.14
N SER A 693 58.04 -77.19 20.72
CA SER A 693 58.06 -77.59 19.31
C SER A 693 56.65 -77.83 18.77
N ARG A 694 55.79 -78.53 19.52
CA ARG A 694 54.37 -78.72 19.17
C ARG A 694 53.63 -77.40 19.06
N ARG A 695 53.81 -76.46 20.01
CA ARG A 695 53.23 -75.12 19.94
C ARG A 695 53.75 -74.32 18.73
N PHE A 696 55.04 -74.41 18.41
CA PHE A 696 55.60 -73.75 17.21
C PHE A 696 55.13 -74.40 15.90
N GLU A 697 54.85 -75.71 15.89
CA GLU A 697 54.23 -76.39 14.75
C GLU A 697 52.73 -76.08 14.60
N GLU A 698 52.02 -75.85 15.71
CA GLU A 698 50.65 -75.34 15.73
C GLU A 698 50.58 -73.88 15.27
N GLU A 699 51.47 -73.00 15.75
CA GLU A 699 51.61 -71.64 15.21
C GLU A 699 52.00 -71.67 13.73
N ARG A 700 52.93 -72.54 13.31
CA ARG A 700 53.26 -72.72 11.88
C ARG A 700 52.09 -73.26 11.06
N ARG A 701 51.22 -74.11 11.62
CA ARG A 701 49.98 -74.58 11.00
C ARG A 701 48.96 -73.47 10.89
N LEU A 702 48.75 -72.67 11.93
CA LEU A 702 47.87 -71.50 11.91
C LEU A 702 48.39 -70.44 10.92
N HIS A 703 49.69 -70.16 10.91
CA HIS A 703 50.31 -69.32 9.89
C HIS A 703 50.22 -69.93 8.49
N HIS A 704 50.31 -71.26 8.31
CA HIS A 704 50.08 -71.88 7.00
C HIS A 704 48.61 -71.81 6.57
N ALA A 705 47.66 -72.03 7.47
CA ALA A 705 46.23 -71.94 7.19
C ALA A 705 45.83 -70.50 6.84
N LEU A 706 46.28 -69.51 7.64
CA LEU A 706 46.06 -68.09 7.38
C LEU A 706 46.77 -67.64 6.08
N ARG A 707 47.98 -68.14 5.81
CA ARG A 707 48.70 -67.87 4.55
C ARG A 707 48.04 -68.56 3.35
N GLN A 708 47.45 -69.74 3.53
CA GLN A 708 46.64 -70.42 2.52
C GLN A 708 45.35 -69.66 2.23
N GLN A 709 44.66 -69.16 3.27
CA GLN A 709 43.52 -68.24 3.15
C GLN A 709 43.92 -66.96 2.40
N MET A 710 45.04 -66.34 2.79
CA MET A 710 45.59 -65.16 2.11
C MET A 710 46.01 -65.44 0.66
N THR A 711 46.53 -66.63 0.33
CA THR A 711 46.81 -67.01 -1.06
C THR A 711 45.56 -67.40 -1.84
N ALA A 712 44.49 -67.87 -1.19
CA ALA A 712 43.20 -68.10 -1.82
C ALA A 712 42.54 -66.77 -2.19
N THR A 713 42.42 -65.84 -1.24
CA THR A 713 41.89 -64.49 -1.53
C THR A 713 42.81 -63.70 -2.47
N SER A 714 44.13 -63.91 -2.43
CA SER A 714 45.04 -63.34 -3.44
C SER A 714 44.92 -64.02 -4.80
N HIS A 715 44.57 -65.31 -4.90
CA HIS A 715 44.25 -65.93 -6.19
C HIS A 715 42.93 -65.37 -6.75
N GLU A 716 41.90 -65.20 -5.92
CA GLU A 716 40.65 -64.53 -6.30
C GLU A 716 40.86 -63.06 -6.73
N GLN A 717 41.86 -62.37 -6.17
CA GLN A 717 42.16 -60.97 -6.50
C GLN A 717 43.26 -60.76 -7.55
N GLN A 718 44.00 -61.80 -7.97
CA GLN A 718 45.20 -61.64 -8.81
C GLN A 718 45.28 -62.58 -10.03
N GLN A 719 44.24 -63.36 -10.33
CA GLN A 719 44.18 -64.16 -11.57
C GLN A 719 43.83 -63.37 -12.85
N HIS A 720 43.26 -62.17 -12.76
CA HIS A 720 42.86 -61.37 -13.94
C HIS A 720 43.75 -60.14 -14.21
N HIS A 721 45.05 -60.36 -14.45
CA HIS A 721 45.86 -59.48 -15.31
C HIS A 721 47.11 -60.20 -15.86
N PRO A 722 47.01 -60.91 -17.01
CA PRO A 722 48.16 -61.33 -17.78
C PRO A 722 48.66 -60.21 -18.71
N HIS A 723 49.99 -59.99 -18.73
CA HIS A 723 50.66 -59.19 -19.76
C HIS A 723 51.54 -60.08 -20.67
N PRO A 724 51.81 -59.65 -21.91
CA PRO A 724 51.72 -60.57 -23.05
C PRO A 724 53.06 -61.08 -23.57
N HIS A 725 53.06 -62.28 -24.16
CA HIS A 725 54.00 -62.63 -25.23
C HIS A 725 53.44 -63.62 -26.27
N SER A 726 53.24 -63.10 -27.48
CA SER A 726 53.53 -63.74 -28.77
C SER A 726 53.05 -65.17 -29.08
N THR A 727 51.86 -65.27 -29.67
CA THR A 727 51.71 -65.92 -30.99
C THR A 727 50.64 -65.20 -31.82
N ALA A 728 50.66 -65.33 -33.14
CA ALA A 728 49.93 -64.44 -34.03
C ALA A 728 48.51 -64.91 -34.38
N GLY A 729 47.56 -63.97 -34.54
CA GLY A 729 46.47 -64.13 -35.51
C GLY A 729 45.02 -64.12 -35.03
N SER A 730 44.57 -63.09 -34.31
CA SER A 730 43.25 -62.47 -34.55
C SER A 730 43.17 -61.08 -33.93
N ASP A 731 42.40 -60.17 -34.53
CA ASP A 731 42.13 -58.84 -34.01
C ASP A 731 41.00 -58.89 -32.97
N GLY A 732 41.17 -58.26 -31.81
CA GLY A 732 40.21 -58.30 -30.69
C GLY A 732 40.81 -57.96 -29.33
N VAL A 733 40.23 -56.96 -28.65
CA VAL A 733 40.57 -56.63 -27.26
C VAL A 733 40.00 -57.71 -26.33
N PRO A 734 40.76 -58.23 -25.33
CA PRO A 734 40.23 -59.20 -24.37
C PRO A 734 38.99 -58.68 -23.64
N VAL A 735 37.95 -59.53 -23.56
CA VAL A 735 36.63 -59.15 -23.02
C VAL A 735 36.74 -58.59 -21.60
N GLU A 736 37.55 -59.24 -20.75
CA GLU A 736 37.85 -58.82 -19.37
C GLU A 736 38.37 -57.38 -19.28
N VAL A 737 39.25 -56.98 -20.20
CA VAL A 737 39.80 -55.61 -20.26
C VAL A 737 38.74 -54.63 -20.77
N HIS A 738 37.89 -55.05 -21.70
CA HIS A 738 36.76 -54.24 -22.16
C HIS A 738 35.70 -54.05 -21.07
N GLU A 739 35.41 -55.07 -20.25
CA GLU A 739 34.48 -54.99 -19.11
C GLU A 739 35.04 -54.16 -17.96
N ALA A 740 36.32 -54.32 -17.61
CA ALA A 740 36.99 -53.47 -16.63
C ALA A 740 36.98 -51.99 -17.05
N LEU A 741 37.24 -51.71 -18.33
CA LEU A 741 37.16 -50.36 -18.90
C LEU A 741 35.71 -49.84 -18.95
N ARG A 742 34.73 -50.71 -19.25
CA ARG A 742 33.30 -50.38 -19.26
C ARG A 742 32.83 -49.96 -17.86
N GLY A 743 33.11 -50.77 -16.83
CA GLY A 743 32.75 -50.46 -15.44
C GLY A 743 33.49 -49.24 -14.88
N ALA A 744 34.70 -48.93 -15.39
CA ALA A 744 35.39 -47.68 -15.09
C ALA A 744 34.74 -46.46 -15.79
N MET A 745 34.31 -46.62 -17.04
CA MET A 745 33.57 -45.57 -17.77
C MET A 745 32.17 -45.34 -17.22
N GLU A 746 31.44 -46.39 -16.80
CA GLU A 746 30.13 -46.28 -16.16
C GLU A 746 30.23 -45.49 -14.85
N LYS A 747 31.18 -45.83 -13.97
CA LYS A 747 31.42 -45.07 -12.73
C LYS A 747 31.86 -43.62 -12.98
N LEU A 748 32.61 -43.37 -14.06
CA LEU A 748 32.97 -42.01 -14.48
C LEU A 748 31.76 -41.25 -15.03
N GLN A 749 30.89 -41.91 -15.78
CA GLN A 749 29.66 -41.36 -16.35
C GLN A 749 28.62 -41.07 -15.27
N GLU A 750 28.41 -41.98 -14.32
CA GLU A 750 27.58 -41.74 -13.12
C GLU A 750 28.08 -40.52 -12.36
N ARG A 751 29.39 -40.46 -12.05
CA ARG A 751 29.98 -39.35 -11.30
C ARG A 751 29.93 -38.03 -12.05
N PHE A 752 30.11 -38.04 -13.37
CA PHE A 752 29.98 -36.85 -14.21
C PHE A 752 28.53 -36.39 -14.32
N THR A 753 27.57 -37.33 -14.41
CA THR A 753 26.13 -37.03 -14.43
C THR A 753 25.68 -36.44 -13.09
N ALA A 754 26.09 -37.04 -11.97
CA ALA A 754 25.81 -36.53 -10.63
C ALA A 754 26.39 -35.13 -10.40
N LEU A 755 27.64 -34.87 -10.82
CA LEU A 755 28.28 -33.56 -10.69
C LEU A 755 27.67 -32.52 -11.65
N MET A 756 27.19 -32.94 -12.82
CA MET A 756 26.43 -32.07 -13.72
C MET A 756 25.05 -31.74 -13.14
N GLN A 757 24.38 -32.68 -12.48
CA GLN A 757 23.13 -32.43 -11.76
C GLN A 757 23.35 -31.48 -10.58
N GLU A 758 24.32 -31.76 -9.71
CA GLU A 758 24.73 -30.87 -8.60
C GLU A 758 25.01 -29.45 -9.09
N LYS A 759 25.65 -29.29 -10.27
CA LYS A 759 25.90 -27.99 -10.89
C LYS A 759 24.64 -27.30 -11.44
N VAL A 760 23.62 -28.05 -11.88
CA VAL A 760 22.31 -27.50 -12.25
C VAL A 760 21.56 -27.07 -10.99
N ASP A 761 21.46 -27.95 -10.00
CA ASP A 761 20.82 -27.69 -8.70
C ASP A 761 21.44 -26.45 -8.03
N LEU A 762 22.77 -26.32 -8.06
CA LEU A 762 23.49 -25.13 -7.55
C LEU A 762 23.27 -23.87 -8.38
N ARG A 763 22.98 -23.98 -9.68
CA ARG A 763 22.61 -22.81 -10.52
C ARG A 763 21.20 -22.35 -10.21
N GLU A 764 20.24 -23.27 -10.17
CA GLU A 764 18.87 -22.97 -9.75
C GLU A 764 18.85 -22.34 -8.35
N ARG A 765 19.71 -22.81 -7.44
CA ARG A 765 19.89 -22.24 -6.11
C ARG A 765 20.50 -20.83 -6.10
N VAL A 766 21.40 -20.51 -7.03
CA VAL A 766 21.94 -19.15 -7.20
C VAL A 766 20.88 -18.23 -7.80
N GLU A 767 20.13 -18.68 -8.82
CA GLU A 767 19.06 -17.91 -9.45
C GLU A 767 17.90 -17.64 -8.46
N GLU A 768 17.56 -18.60 -7.59
CA GLU A 768 16.61 -18.42 -6.47
C GLU A 768 17.12 -17.39 -5.44
N LEU A 769 18.42 -17.36 -5.15
CA LEU A 769 19.03 -16.40 -4.23
C LEU A 769 19.13 -15.00 -4.85
N GLU A 770 19.46 -14.88 -6.12
CA GLU A 770 19.46 -13.60 -6.86
C GLU A 770 18.04 -13.01 -6.91
N HIS A 771 17.01 -13.83 -7.18
CA HIS A 771 15.62 -13.39 -7.10
C HIS A 771 15.23 -12.90 -5.71
N ARG A 772 15.63 -13.61 -4.63
CA ARG A 772 15.41 -13.13 -3.25
C ARG A 772 16.16 -11.83 -2.95
N CYS A 773 17.39 -11.65 -3.44
CA CYS A 773 18.12 -10.39 -3.28
C CYS A 773 17.42 -9.22 -3.98
N ILE A 774 16.82 -9.44 -5.16
CA ILE A 774 16.03 -8.43 -5.88
C ILE A 774 14.75 -8.08 -5.10
N GLN A 775 14.02 -9.08 -4.59
CA GLN A 775 12.84 -8.85 -3.73
C GLN A 775 13.19 -8.08 -2.46
N LEU A 776 14.23 -8.52 -1.73
CA LEU A 776 14.69 -7.85 -0.50
C LEU A 776 15.18 -6.41 -0.77
N SER A 777 15.72 -6.12 -1.96
CA SER A 777 16.04 -4.74 -2.36
C SER A 777 14.76 -3.91 -2.49
N GLY A 778 13.76 -4.39 -3.25
CA GLY A 778 12.48 -3.70 -3.43
C GLY A 778 11.69 -3.53 -2.13
N GLU A 779 11.74 -4.51 -1.23
CA GLU A 779 11.21 -4.40 0.14
C GLU A 779 11.95 -3.32 0.95
N THR A 780 13.28 -3.26 0.85
CA THR A 780 14.11 -2.24 1.52
C THR A 780 13.81 -0.84 0.99
N ASP A 781 13.64 -0.68 -0.33
CA ASP A 781 13.26 0.58 -0.96
C ASP A 781 11.85 1.01 -0.52
N THR A 782 10.89 0.07 -0.45
CA THR A 782 9.52 0.31 0.05
C THR A 782 9.51 0.71 1.53
N ILE A 783 10.38 0.11 2.36
CA ILE A 783 10.60 0.51 3.76
C ILE A 783 11.19 1.93 3.81
N GLY A 784 12.09 2.28 2.88
CA GLY A 784 12.61 3.64 2.71
C GLY A 784 11.51 4.66 2.39
N GLU A 785 10.62 4.35 1.45
CA GLU A 785 9.44 5.18 1.14
C GLU A 785 8.53 5.34 2.37
N TYR A 786 8.25 4.26 3.10
CA TYR A 786 7.43 4.33 4.32
C TYR A 786 8.07 5.18 5.42
N ILE A 787 9.40 5.11 5.59
CA ILE A 787 10.15 5.97 6.52
C ILE A 787 10.04 7.44 6.08
N ALA A 788 10.16 7.75 4.78
CA ALA A 788 10.01 9.11 4.27
C ALA A 788 8.58 9.65 4.46
N LEU A 789 7.55 8.84 4.18
CA LEU A 789 6.14 9.17 4.42
C LEU A 789 5.85 9.41 5.90
N TYR A 790 6.39 8.57 6.80
CA TYR A 790 6.25 8.74 8.24
C TYR A 790 6.95 10.00 8.75
N GLN A 791 8.14 10.33 8.23
CA GLN A 791 8.83 11.58 8.55
C GLN A 791 8.03 12.81 8.09
N ASN A 792 7.47 12.77 6.88
CA ASN A 792 6.62 13.84 6.34
C ASN A 792 5.33 14.00 7.17
N GLN A 793 4.60 12.91 7.43
CA GLN A 793 3.40 12.94 8.29
C GLN A 793 3.71 13.47 9.68
N ARG A 794 4.86 13.10 10.27
CA ARG A 794 5.33 13.61 11.56
C ARG A 794 5.70 15.10 11.51
N ALA A 795 6.22 15.60 10.39
CA ALA A 795 6.45 17.03 10.17
C ALA A 795 5.13 17.81 10.07
N ILE A 796 4.16 17.33 9.28
CA ILE A 796 2.81 17.92 9.17
C ILE A 796 2.10 17.94 10.54
N MET A 797 2.20 16.87 11.32
CA MET A 797 1.61 16.81 12.67
C MET A 797 2.30 17.77 13.64
N LYS A 798 3.63 17.95 13.56
CA LYS A 798 4.34 18.99 14.32
C LYS A 798 3.90 20.40 13.92
N GLN A 799 3.79 20.66 12.62
CA GLN A 799 3.34 21.95 12.08
C GLN A 799 1.93 22.29 12.58
N ARG A 800 0.98 21.35 12.46
CA ARG A 800 -0.39 21.50 13.01
C ARG A 800 -0.44 21.62 14.54
N HIS A 801 0.52 21.07 15.26
CA HIS A 801 0.64 21.27 16.71
C HIS A 801 1.12 22.69 17.02
N TYR A 802 2.15 23.15 16.31
CA TYR A 802 2.72 24.49 16.45
C TYR A 802 1.70 25.58 16.09
N GLU A 803 0.92 25.40 15.02
CA GLU A 803 -0.20 26.28 14.65
C GLU A 803 -1.28 26.35 15.74
N LYS A 804 -1.61 25.21 16.37
CA LYS A 804 -2.53 25.17 17.52
C LYS A 804 -1.95 25.86 18.74
N GLU A 805 -0.67 25.69 19.04
CA GLU A 805 0.01 26.38 20.14
C GLU A 805 0.08 27.89 19.89
N GLN A 806 0.37 28.33 18.65
CA GLN A 806 0.28 29.74 18.26
C GLN A 806 -1.13 30.28 18.47
N TYR A 807 -2.18 29.59 18.01
CA TYR A 807 -3.56 30.00 18.21
C TYR A 807 -3.95 30.06 19.71
N ILE A 808 -3.55 29.07 20.51
CA ILE A 808 -3.78 29.05 21.97
C ILE A 808 -3.05 30.22 22.65
N ASN A 809 -1.81 30.51 22.25
CA ASN A 809 -1.04 31.65 22.79
C ASN A 809 -1.67 33.00 22.39
N THR A 810 -2.15 33.15 21.15
CA THR A 810 -2.88 34.35 20.71
C THR A 810 -4.18 34.52 21.50
N LEU A 811 -4.98 33.46 21.66
CA LEU A 811 -6.22 33.48 22.43
C LEU A 811 -5.97 33.74 23.92
N ALA A 812 -4.86 33.24 24.49
CA ALA A 812 -4.43 33.55 25.85
C ALA A 812 -4.05 35.03 26.00
N LYS A 813 -3.31 35.59 25.03
CA LYS A 813 -2.95 37.01 24.99
C LYS A 813 -4.16 37.92 24.82
N ASP A 814 -5.09 37.62 23.92
CA ASP A 814 -6.31 38.40 23.74
C ASP A 814 -7.20 38.35 25.01
N LYS A 815 -7.23 37.21 25.71
CA LYS A 815 -7.89 37.06 27.02
C LYS A 815 -7.20 37.88 28.12
N GLU A 816 -5.89 38.11 28.03
CA GLU A 816 -5.13 38.95 28.95
C GLU A 816 -5.27 40.46 28.62
N GLU A 817 -5.22 40.84 27.34
CA GLU A 817 -5.57 42.19 26.88
C GLU A 817 -7.01 42.55 27.28
N MET A 818 -7.97 41.63 27.14
CA MET A 818 -9.36 41.84 27.58
C MET A 818 -9.48 41.97 29.10
N LYS A 819 -8.75 41.17 29.89
CA LYS A 819 -8.69 41.34 31.36
C LYS A 819 -8.13 42.71 31.75
N ALA A 820 -7.08 43.17 31.09
CA ALA A 820 -6.48 44.47 31.34
C ALA A 820 -7.48 45.60 31.06
N LYS A 821 -8.17 45.57 29.91
CA LYS A 821 -9.23 46.55 29.59
C LYS A 821 -10.41 46.49 30.56
N LEU A 822 -10.79 45.32 31.07
CA LEU A 822 -11.83 45.20 32.11
C LEU A 822 -11.38 45.77 33.46
N ALA A 823 -10.10 45.63 33.82
CA ALA A 823 -9.54 46.25 35.03
C ALA A 823 -9.42 47.78 34.90
N GLU A 824 -9.01 48.28 33.74
CA GLU A 824 -8.99 49.72 33.42
C GLU A 824 -10.41 50.31 33.45
N LEU A 825 -11.40 49.61 32.88
CA LEU A 825 -12.81 49.98 32.95
C LEU A 825 -13.31 50.01 34.41
N GLN A 826 -12.89 49.05 35.24
CA GLN A 826 -13.24 49.02 36.67
C GLN A 826 -12.64 50.22 37.42
N ASP A 827 -11.38 50.57 37.18
CA ASP A 827 -10.75 51.75 37.80
C ASP A 827 -11.40 53.06 37.33
N LEU A 828 -11.66 53.21 36.02
CA LEU A 828 -12.39 54.35 35.47
C LEU A 828 -13.80 54.50 36.08
N VAL A 829 -14.53 53.39 36.29
CA VAL A 829 -15.84 53.42 36.94
C VAL A 829 -15.73 53.77 38.44
N MET A 830 -14.70 53.28 39.15
CA MET A 830 -14.44 53.71 40.53
C MET A 830 -14.06 55.19 40.62
N ARG A 831 -13.29 55.69 39.65
CA ARG A 831 -12.92 57.11 39.52
C ARG A 831 -14.15 57.98 39.25
N LEU A 832 -15.01 57.61 38.32
CA LEU A 832 -16.29 58.28 38.03
C LEU A 832 -17.22 58.30 39.26
N VAL A 833 -17.29 57.18 40.01
CA VAL A 833 -18.04 57.13 41.28
C VAL A 833 -17.39 58.02 42.33
N GLY A 834 -16.06 58.10 42.39
CA GLY A 834 -15.31 59.03 43.24
C GLY A 834 -15.61 60.49 42.91
N GLU A 835 -15.44 60.90 41.65
CA GLU A 835 -15.76 62.23 41.11
C GLU A 835 -17.20 62.65 41.44
N ARG A 836 -18.16 61.75 41.19
CA ARG A 836 -19.58 61.96 41.51
C ARG A 836 -19.82 62.06 43.01
N ASN A 837 -19.14 61.26 43.83
CA ASN A 837 -19.27 61.31 45.29
C ASN A 837 -18.64 62.60 45.85
N GLU A 838 -17.50 63.05 45.32
CA GLU A 838 -16.92 64.36 45.66
C GLU A 838 -17.85 65.51 45.24
N TRP A 839 -18.45 65.44 44.06
CA TRP A 839 -19.47 66.40 43.62
C TRP A 839 -20.65 66.41 44.61
N TYR A 840 -21.12 65.23 45.03
CA TYR A 840 -22.18 65.12 46.04
C TYR A 840 -21.77 65.71 47.39
N SER A 841 -20.53 65.50 47.84
CA SER A 841 -20.00 66.13 49.05
C SER A 841 -19.91 67.65 48.91
N ARG A 842 -19.37 68.17 47.79
CA ARG A 842 -19.31 69.62 47.50
C ARG A 842 -20.70 70.25 47.45
N TYR A 843 -21.65 69.60 46.79
CA TYR A 843 -23.05 70.01 46.71
C TYR A 843 -23.72 70.00 48.10
N MET A 844 -23.58 68.92 48.87
CA MET A 844 -24.13 68.83 50.23
C MET A 844 -23.48 69.83 51.20
N SER A 845 -22.19 70.15 51.05
CA SER A 845 -21.55 71.23 51.81
C SER A 845 -22.07 72.61 51.41
N ALA A 846 -22.32 72.86 50.12
CA ALA A 846 -22.86 74.14 49.64
C ALA A 846 -24.34 74.35 49.99
N VAL A 847 -25.14 73.28 50.02
CA VAL A 847 -26.55 73.31 50.45
C VAL A 847 -26.69 73.29 51.98
N GLY A 848 -25.72 72.70 52.68
CA GLY A 848 -25.74 72.52 54.14
C GLY A 848 -25.34 73.75 54.97
N ASN A 849 -24.73 74.79 54.36
CA ASN A 849 -24.34 76.01 55.07
C ASN A 849 -24.40 77.25 54.14
N PRO A 850 -25.51 78.02 54.14
CA PRO A 850 -25.67 79.22 53.32
C PRO A 850 -25.18 80.52 53.99
N ASP A 851 -24.35 80.46 55.04
CA ASP A 851 -23.74 81.63 55.68
C ASP A 851 -22.37 81.32 56.32
N LEU A 852 -21.62 82.37 56.68
CA LEU A 852 -20.23 82.41 57.17
C LEU A 852 -19.12 82.14 56.13
N LEU A 853 -18.77 83.21 55.41
CA LEU A 853 -17.40 83.39 54.89
C LEU A 853 -16.43 83.84 55.99
N SER A 854 -15.15 83.45 55.83
CA SER A 854 -13.94 84.08 56.39
C SER A 854 -13.41 83.62 57.77
N SER A 855 -12.07 83.45 57.81
CA SER A 855 -11.18 83.22 58.96
C SER A 855 -11.30 81.89 59.74
N GLY A 856 -10.23 81.16 60.06
CA GLY A 856 -8.82 81.31 59.64
C GLY A 856 -7.82 80.57 60.55
N GLY A 857 -6.85 79.84 59.96
CA GLY A 857 -5.74 79.16 60.65
C GLY A 857 -6.12 77.88 61.45
N GLU A 858 -5.18 77.04 61.90
CA GLU A 858 -3.79 76.82 61.43
C GLU A 858 -3.32 75.40 61.85
N ARG A 859 -2.65 74.67 60.94
CA ARG A 859 -1.55 73.68 61.15
C ARG A 859 -1.62 72.66 62.32
N LEU A 860 -1.48 71.35 62.01
CA LEU A 860 -0.46 70.42 62.57
C LEU A 860 -0.55 68.96 62.02
N HIS A 861 0.56 68.22 62.18
CA HIS A 861 0.86 66.81 61.87
C HIS A 861 1.81 66.29 62.99
N PRO A 862 2.13 64.98 63.17
CA PRO A 862 1.51 63.73 62.71
C PRO A 862 1.36 62.69 63.88
N ALA A 863 1.48 61.39 63.59
CA ALA A 863 1.60 60.22 64.52
C ALA A 863 0.30 59.78 65.22
N ASP A 864 0.10 58.53 65.66
CA ASP A 864 0.91 57.29 65.56
C ASP A 864 -0.02 56.05 65.56
N GLY A 865 0.45 54.83 65.21
CA GLY A 865 -0.42 53.64 65.26
C GLY A 865 0.14 52.31 64.69
N HIS A 866 0.77 51.51 65.56
CA HIS A 866 1.23 50.14 65.28
C HIS A 866 0.15 49.05 65.58
N THR A 867 0.53 47.79 65.26
CA THR A 867 -0.11 46.48 65.53
C THR A 867 -1.18 45.99 64.54
N ASP A 868 -1.20 44.70 64.14
CA ASP A 868 -0.16 43.66 64.22
C ASP A 868 -0.36 42.60 63.11
N SER A 869 0.67 41.79 62.86
CA SER A 869 0.62 40.64 61.95
C SER A 869 1.07 39.35 62.65
N PRO A 870 0.47 38.21 62.27
CA PRO A 870 1.29 37.07 61.83
C PRO A 870 0.86 36.65 60.40
N ALA A 871 1.73 36.44 59.41
CA ALA A 871 3.05 35.81 59.36
C ALA A 871 3.04 34.27 59.50
N VAL A 872 3.90 33.63 58.70
CA VAL A 872 4.35 32.21 58.62
C VAL A 872 3.67 31.36 57.53
N LEU A 873 4.36 30.78 56.52
CA LEU A 873 5.73 30.84 55.95
C LEU A 873 5.59 30.48 54.43
N ASP A 874 6.25 31.12 53.46
CA ASP A 874 7.64 30.90 52.93
C ASP A 874 7.77 29.65 51.99
N LEU A 875 8.71 29.50 51.04
CA LEU A 875 10.04 30.12 50.86
C LEU A 875 10.58 30.01 49.40
N SER A 876 10.90 31.13 48.74
CA SER A 876 11.87 31.30 47.60
C SER A 876 11.62 30.61 46.22
N ALA A 877 12.34 30.91 45.11
CA ALA A 877 13.55 31.74 44.93
C ALA A 877 13.66 32.39 43.51
N ALA A 878 14.41 33.52 43.43
CA ALA A 878 15.48 33.88 42.45
C ALA A 878 15.27 33.76 40.91
N GLU A 879 15.92 34.52 39.99
CA GLU A 879 16.81 35.71 39.95
C GLU A 879 17.01 36.08 38.44
N ASP A 880 17.42 37.26 37.94
CA ASP A 880 17.26 38.69 38.34
C ASP A 880 17.76 39.61 37.17
N VAL A 881 17.61 40.94 37.30
CA VAL A 881 18.45 42.02 36.71
C VAL A 881 18.36 42.40 35.19
N SER A 882 17.60 43.50 34.95
CA SER A 882 18.02 44.78 34.33
C SER A 882 18.25 45.03 32.80
N THR A 883 18.05 46.31 32.42
CA THR A 883 18.60 47.12 31.29
C THR A 883 18.17 46.84 29.83
N ALA A 884 18.06 47.81 28.90
CA ALA A 884 17.89 49.28 28.97
C ALA A 884 17.60 49.95 27.59
N SER A 885 16.96 51.14 27.62
CA SER A 885 16.91 52.18 26.52
C SER A 885 16.21 51.77 25.19
N GLN A 886 15.80 52.65 24.25
CA GLN A 886 15.92 54.11 23.96
C GLN A 886 14.52 54.62 23.49
N SER A 887 13.98 55.84 23.66
CA SER A 887 14.43 57.23 23.96
C SER A 887 14.57 58.20 22.76
N SER A 888 13.48 58.90 22.39
CA SER A 888 13.43 60.26 21.78
C SER A 888 11.95 60.66 21.53
N THR A 889 11.30 61.74 21.98
CA THR A 889 11.58 63.19 22.22
C THR A 889 11.18 64.14 21.07
N ASP A 890 9.98 64.74 21.20
CA ASP A 890 9.69 66.19 21.05
C ASP A 890 9.84 66.90 19.68
N PRO A 891 9.39 68.17 19.48
CA PRO A 891 8.46 69.02 20.29
C PRO A 891 7.43 69.85 19.45
N HIS A 892 6.67 70.74 20.12
CA HIS A 892 6.21 72.08 19.64
C HIS A 892 5.20 72.19 18.46
N THR A 893 4.36 73.24 18.28
CA THR A 893 3.61 74.23 19.11
C THR A 893 2.41 74.67 18.22
N GLU A 894 1.21 75.06 18.68
CA GLU A 894 0.83 76.45 18.99
C GLU A 894 -0.66 76.56 19.39
N ARG A 895 -1.00 77.74 19.95
CA ARG A 895 -2.36 78.13 20.35
C ARG A 895 -2.62 79.54 19.80
N PRO A 896 -3.79 79.80 19.20
CA PRO A 896 -4.44 81.10 19.38
C PRO A 896 -5.71 80.91 20.23
N GLY A 897 -6.12 81.96 20.95
CA GLY A 897 -7.24 81.92 21.88
C GLY A 897 -8.25 83.06 21.67
N SER A 898 -9.31 83.04 22.46
CA SER A 898 -10.32 84.10 22.55
C SER A 898 -10.59 84.49 24.00
N ALA A 899 -11.22 85.65 24.20
CA ALA A 899 -11.42 86.32 25.48
C ALA A 899 -12.46 85.61 26.40
N PRO A 900 -12.53 85.95 27.70
CA PRO A 900 -13.31 85.19 28.67
C PRO A 900 -14.79 85.59 28.68
N ASP A 901 -15.64 84.60 28.97
CA ASP A 901 -17.06 84.78 29.27
C ASP A 901 -17.41 84.25 30.67
N GLY A 902 -18.62 84.54 31.16
CA GLY A 902 -18.99 84.42 32.57
C GLY A 902 -18.95 83.01 33.23
N PRO A 903 -19.05 82.93 34.57
CA PRO A 903 -18.90 81.69 35.34
C PRO A 903 -20.09 80.73 35.14
N SER A 904 -20.03 79.93 34.08
CA SER A 904 -20.97 78.84 33.84
C SER A 904 -20.76 77.70 34.83
N LEU A 905 -21.64 77.59 35.83
CA LEU A 905 -21.76 76.42 36.69
C LEU A 905 -22.37 75.24 35.90
N ARG A 906 -21.54 74.60 35.07
CA ARG A 906 -21.82 73.31 34.42
C ARG A 906 -20.63 72.37 34.61
N PRO A 907 -20.87 71.07 34.85
CA PRO A 907 -19.82 70.14 35.25
C PRO A 907 -18.95 69.70 34.06
N THR A 908 -17.69 69.40 34.35
CA THR A 908 -16.75 68.72 33.44
C THR A 908 -16.89 67.18 33.54
N GLU A 909 -18.13 66.68 33.58
CA GLU A 909 -18.46 65.24 33.75
C GLU A 909 -18.05 64.37 32.55
N ASP A 910 -17.82 65.00 31.40
CA ASP A 910 -17.57 64.32 30.13
C ASP A 910 -16.19 63.65 30.00
N GLY A 911 -15.21 63.93 30.86
CA GLY A 911 -13.84 63.40 30.74
C GLY A 911 -13.78 61.88 30.93
N THR A 912 -13.92 61.44 32.19
CA THR A 912 -13.90 60.03 32.58
C THR A 912 -15.05 59.25 31.94
N ALA A 913 -16.21 59.88 31.73
CA ALA A 913 -17.35 59.28 31.03
C ALA A 913 -17.05 58.96 29.55
N ARG A 914 -16.40 59.85 28.79
CA ARG A 914 -15.99 59.56 27.40
C ARG A 914 -14.92 58.48 27.33
N GLN A 915 -13.98 58.43 28.28
CA GLN A 915 -13.00 57.34 28.37
C GLN A 915 -13.66 55.97 28.60
N ILE A 916 -14.65 55.90 29.49
CA ILE A 916 -15.47 54.69 29.70
C ILE A 916 -16.19 54.28 28.41
N MET A 917 -16.84 55.23 27.72
CA MET A 917 -17.55 54.95 26.46
C MET A 917 -16.60 54.47 25.35
N GLN A 918 -15.42 55.08 25.21
CA GLN A 918 -14.40 54.66 24.24
C GLN A 918 -13.89 53.24 24.55
N LEU A 919 -13.53 52.97 25.80
CA LEU A 919 -13.01 51.66 26.22
C LEU A 919 -14.07 50.55 26.07
N LEU A 920 -15.34 50.86 26.36
CA LEU A 920 -16.47 49.96 26.08
C LEU A 920 -16.61 49.69 24.58
N GLN A 921 -16.47 50.70 23.72
CA GLN A 921 -16.55 50.53 22.26
C GLN A 921 -15.39 49.67 21.72
N GLU A 922 -14.18 49.78 22.30
CA GLU A 922 -13.04 48.93 21.98
C GLU A 922 -13.21 47.48 22.48
N ILE A 923 -13.81 47.26 23.66
CA ILE A 923 -14.15 45.92 24.18
C ILE A 923 -15.26 45.27 23.33
N GLN A 924 -16.23 46.07 22.88
CA GLN A 924 -17.40 45.61 22.14
C GLN A 924 -17.11 45.30 20.67
N ASN A 925 -16.01 45.82 20.09
CA ASN A 925 -15.70 45.63 18.67
C ASN A 925 -14.22 45.25 18.40
N PRO A 926 -13.74 44.08 18.88
CA PRO A 926 -12.34 43.66 18.75
C PRO A 926 -11.92 43.25 17.32
N GLN A 927 -12.85 43.15 16.36
CA GLN A 927 -12.57 42.63 15.00
C GLN A 927 -11.84 43.62 14.07
N ALA A 928 -11.36 44.76 14.58
CA ALA A 928 -10.57 45.73 13.82
C ALA A 928 -9.09 45.33 13.59
N ARG A 929 -8.64 44.17 14.08
CA ARG A 929 -7.35 43.56 13.69
C ARG A 929 -7.61 42.57 12.53
N PRO A 930 -6.90 42.66 11.38
CA PRO A 930 -7.03 41.68 10.31
C PRO A 930 -6.48 40.32 10.76
N ALA A 931 -7.33 39.30 10.78
CA ALA A 931 -6.92 37.94 11.11
C ALA A 931 -6.03 37.36 9.98
N PRO A 932 -4.87 36.74 10.29
CA PRO A 932 -4.05 36.07 9.29
C PRO A 932 -4.74 34.81 8.74
N PHE A 933 -5.41 34.97 7.60
CA PHE A 933 -5.71 33.95 6.59
C PHE A 933 -5.96 32.51 7.10
N LEU A 934 -7.06 32.30 7.83
CA LEU A 934 -7.55 30.95 8.14
C LEU A 934 -8.24 30.35 6.90
N GLY A 935 -7.68 29.24 6.40
CA GLY A 935 -8.22 28.50 5.26
C GLY A 935 -9.59 27.87 5.55
N GLU A 936 -10.41 27.77 4.50
CA GLU A 936 -11.81 27.34 4.58
C GLU A 936 -11.99 26.00 5.29
N ASN A 937 -12.72 26.02 6.42
CA ASN A 937 -13.25 24.83 7.08
C ASN A 937 -14.71 25.09 7.42
N PRO A 938 -15.68 24.42 6.76
CA PRO A 938 -17.10 24.63 7.05
C PRO A 938 -17.47 23.99 8.40
N CYS A 939 -17.99 24.81 9.32
CA CYS A 939 -18.57 24.31 10.57
C CYS A 939 -19.92 23.64 10.31
N ILE A 940 -19.92 22.32 10.10
CA ILE A 940 -21.14 21.52 9.95
C ILE A 940 -21.86 21.41 11.32
N PRO A 941 -23.13 21.85 11.44
CA PRO A 941 -23.87 21.77 12.71
C PRO A 941 -24.48 20.38 12.92
N PHE A 942 -23.99 19.64 13.92
CA PHE A 942 -24.58 18.35 14.30
C PHE A 942 -25.88 18.52 15.08
N PHE A 943 -26.97 17.93 14.58
CA PHE A 943 -28.25 17.84 15.28
C PHE A 943 -28.53 16.40 15.72
N TYR A 944 -28.77 16.21 17.02
CA TYR A 944 -29.15 14.92 17.58
C TYR A 944 -30.67 14.79 17.68
N ARG A 945 -31.22 13.71 17.14
CA ARG A 945 -32.59 13.25 17.40
C ARG A 945 -32.53 11.73 17.58
N PRO A 946 -33.03 11.16 18.70
CA PRO A 946 -33.12 9.71 18.84
C PRO A 946 -34.19 9.15 17.89
N ASP A 947 -33.94 7.95 17.37
CA ASP A 947 -34.91 7.13 16.66
C ASP A 947 -35.79 6.35 17.67
N GLU A 948 -36.90 5.74 17.24
CA GLU A 948 -37.82 4.98 18.12
C GLU A 948 -37.21 3.66 18.67
N GLN A 949 -35.90 3.44 18.49
CA GLN A 949 -35.13 2.30 19.00
C GLN A 949 -33.84 2.73 19.73
N ASP A 950 -33.72 3.99 20.17
CA ASP A 950 -32.55 4.57 20.87
C ASP A 950 -31.22 4.57 20.09
N GLU A 951 -31.23 4.25 18.79
CA GLU A 951 -30.04 4.35 17.93
C GLU A 951 -29.75 5.81 17.50
N VAL A 952 -28.54 6.30 17.76
CA VAL A 952 -28.10 7.64 17.37
C VAL A 952 -27.50 7.62 15.95
N LYS A 953 -28.34 7.86 14.94
CA LYS A 953 -27.91 8.01 13.54
C LYS A 953 -27.43 9.43 13.28
N ILE A 954 -26.14 9.59 12.98
CA ILE A 954 -25.56 10.89 12.60
C ILE A 954 -25.91 11.18 11.14
N LEU A 955 -26.82 12.12 10.89
CA LEU A 955 -26.94 12.73 9.56
C LEU A 955 -25.96 13.90 9.45
N VAL A 956 -25.14 13.85 8.41
CA VAL A 956 -24.39 14.99 7.87
C VAL A 956 -25.23 15.58 6.74
N VAL A 957 -25.32 16.91 6.68
CA VAL A 957 -25.99 17.70 5.63
C VAL A 957 -25.01 18.73 5.12
#